data_AF-A0AAD8ED36-F1
#
_entry.id   AF-A0AAD8ED36-F1
#
_cell.length_a   1.000
_cell.length_b   1.000
_cell.length_c   1.000
_cell.angle_alpha   90.00
_cell.angle_beta   90.00
_cell.angle_gamma   90.00
#
_symmetry.space_group_name_H-M   'P 1'
#
loop_
_entity.id
_entity.type
_entity.pdbx_description
1 polymer ?
#
loop_
_entity_poly.entity_id
_entity_poly.type
_entity_poly.pdbx_seq_one_letter_code
_entity_poly.pdbx_strand_id
1 'polypeptide(L)'
;KQNDEGEDEKFNEEYLAESFNMFLDHSLQLLRKHRYLFPPHNRAAMCRLEYLLRCLGLISTMKAFWKCCPFNKEIRGEIITSLKKGTLEWYEEIHSGQHLSTSRDRDTITQGLVHLITLLLVDLQKGLDYYNNLTNGVPYFSVIYKQLEKLIHGDIGPQVTALCIQMQSTDIGTTLDDMALPQEAEIATPIFELYLAMQEMVSFREHLPVPDQKALAINCYYEWFEPAIDKWLDVAKFKAVHRIRKAAELNRVCTGDLIVKHSTSAVDATSCFYQIKEFWRQLAWPDLVGSYNFVLKIIDCITSAAVYYADLTHQKLQDTGYYEDTAPFKINDEMCVTVNDLEFVRRSLSVLGAELHVETVLEAVEAATGAINQLEARALQVINRVSAKMRPALKKAMFHLAWSPDSLPTPDAISPLLEYLDAHLVNLNSALLPRNFERVLADVWDVSLLELGQQMDGNEKMGMFYERLYDALEILVDFFHAEQKGLPMELIKSATYWSVEQRLQYHKTDTEHLVNLYYQQRLQDQLSTEVTEYGVLSVRAYFNHDSLCVEVLNARDVIPLDPNGFSDPFVIIELLPRKVFSHCSEQQTNVQKRTLNPMFDECFEFSVTLEQCKSEGAMILFTVMDHDVLTSNDFAGEAFLSLHNIPGVDDNNTGIDNFHGLKQVDLCLMHQKNRNHPILETLETRAGDKMAQDFVKKQKLRISNS
;
A
#
# COMPACT_ATOMS: atom_id res chain seq x y z
N LYS A 1 -94.07 -19.65 37.72
CA LYS A 1 -93.06 -19.51 38.81
C LYS A 1 -91.70 -20.06 38.39
N GLN A 2 -91.40 -21.37 38.35
CA GLN A 2 -90.07 -21.83 37.87
C GLN A 2 -89.77 -21.55 36.38
N ASN A 3 -90.79 -21.46 35.51
CA ASN A 3 -90.61 -21.06 34.11
C ASN A 3 -90.54 -19.53 33.89
N ASP A 4 -91.17 -18.72 34.74
CA ASP A 4 -91.11 -17.24 34.63
C ASP A 4 -89.75 -16.72 35.13
N GLU A 5 -89.21 -17.33 36.19
CA GLU A 5 -87.89 -16.96 36.73
C GLU A 5 -86.77 -17.19 35.71
N GLY A 6 -86.86 -18.24 34.88
CA GLY A 6 -85.87 -18.53 33.84
C GLY A 6 -85.95 -17.62 32.60
N GLU A 7 -87.14 -17.09 32.26
CA GLU A 7 -87.29 -16.09 31.19
C GLU A 7 -86.82 -14.71 31.66
N ASP A 8 -87.12 -14.31 32.90
CA ASP A 8 -86.60 -13.08 33.51
C ASP A 8 -85.07 -13.12 33.68
N GLU A 9 -84.49 -14.26 34.07
CA GLU A 9 -83.03 -14.40 34.18
C GLU A 9 -82.35 -14.22 32.82
N LYS A 10 -82.93 -14.80 31.76
CA LYS A 10 -82.39 -14.71 30.40
C LYS A 10 -82.52 -13.29 29.82
N PHE A 11 -83.64 -12.62 30.06
CA PHE A 11 -83.83 -11.21 29.67
C PHE A 11 -82.83 -10.28 30.37
N ASN A 12 -82.59 -10.50 31.67
CA ASN A 12 -81.59 -9.73 32.43
C ASN A 12 -80.16 -9.99 31.95
N GLU A 13 -79.82 -11.23 31.58
CA GLU A 13 -78.52 -11.56 31.00
C GLU A 13 -78.29 -10.88 29.64
N GLU A 14 -79.31 -10.83 28.77
CA GLU A 14 -79.25 -10.16 27.47
C GLU A 14 -79.08 -8.64 27.62
N TYR A 15 -79.84 -8.00 28.52
CA TYR A 15 -79.73 -6.56 28.78
C TYR A 15 -78.37 -6.17 29.37
N LEU A 16 -77.83 -7.01 30.27
CA LEU A 16 -76.50 -6.81 30.83
C LEU A 16 -75.40 -6.99 29.78
N ALA A 17 -75.54 -7.96 28.88
CA ALA A 17 -74.64 -8.15 27.74
C ALA A 17 -74.62 -6.93 26.80
N GLU A 18 -75.80 -6.38 26.48
CA GLU A 18 -75.92 -5.17 25.67
C GLU A 18 -75.21 -3.97 26.32
N SER A 19 -75.41 -3.78 27.63
CA SER A 19 -74.75 -2.72 28.40
C SER A 19 -73.22 -2.85 28.41
N PHE A 20 -72.71 -4.07 28.58
CA PHE A 20 -71.26 -4.33 28.51
C PHE A 20 -70.69 -4.02 27.12
N ASN A 21 -71.36 -4.45 26.06
CA ASN A 21 -70.91 -4.19 24.68
C ASN A 21 -70.96 -2.69 24.35
N MET A 22 -72.02 -1.96 24.73
CA MET A 22 -72.09 -0.51 24.54
C MET A 22 -70.95 0.23 25.26
N PHE A 23 -70.66 -0.15 26.50
CA PHE A 23 -69.55 0.44 27.25
C PHE A 23 -68.20 0.14 26.60
N LEU A 24 -67.99 -1.11 26.16
CA LEU A 24 -66.77 -1.53 25.48
C LEU A 24 -66.59 -0.74 24.17
N ASP A 25 -67.60 -0.70 23.31
CA ASP A 25 -67.57 0.03 22.03
C ASP A 25 -67.26 1.51 22.24
N HIS A 26 -67.93 2.15 23.21
CA HIS A 26 -67.67 3.55 23.53
C HIS A 26 -66.22 3.76 24.00
N SER A 27 -65.73 2.90 24.89
CA SER A 27 -64.36 2.97 25.41
C SER A 27 -63.32 2.78 24.31
N LEU A 28 -63.53 1.83 23.41
CA LEU A 28 -62.66 1.57 22.27
C LEU A 28 -62.66 2.74 21.27
N GLN A 29 -63.80 3.41 21.04
CA GLN A 29 -63.86 4.63 20.24
C GLN A 29 -63.06 5.78 20.85
N LEU A 30 -63.07 5.94 22.17
CA LEU A 30 -62.25 6.94 22.86
C LEU A 30 -60.76 6.61 22.73
N LEU A 31 -60.38 5.34 22.91
CA LEU A 31 -59.00 4.87 22.74
C LEU A 31 -58.50 5.05 21.31
N ARG A 32 -59.35 4.83 20.31
CA ARG A 32 -59.02 5.07 18.90
C ARG A 32 -58.60 6.51 18.61
N LYS A 33 -59.13 7.47 19.38
CA LYS A 33 -58.83 8.92 19.25
C LYS A 33 -57.96 9.44 20.40
N HIS A 34 -57.18 8.58 21.05
CA HIS A 34 -56.47 8.96 22.29
C HIS A 34 -55.50 10.12 22.10
N ARG A 35 -54.82 10.20 20.93
CA ARG A 35 -53.90 11.30 20.59
C ARG A 35 -54.54 12.69 20.73
N TYR A 36 -55.83 12.79 20.41
CA TYR A 36 -56.59 14.04 20.45
C TYR A 36 -57.32 14.24 21.78
N LEU A 37 -57.92 13.18 22.32
CA LEU A 37 -58.77 13.25 23.51
C LEU A 37 -57.98 13.23 24.82
N PHE A 38 -56.80 12.64 24.81
CA PHE A 38 -55.95 12.43 25.98
C PHE A 38 -54.51 12.87 25.69
N PRO A 39 -54.26 14.16 25.37
CA PRO A 39 -52.92 14.61 25.00
C PRO A 39 -51.97 14.57 26.21
N PRO A 40 -50.67 14.23 26.02
CA PRO A 40 -49.73 13.98 27.11
C PRO A 40 -49.53 15.15 28.07
N HIS A 41 -49.60 16.38 27.55
CA HIS A 41 -49.42 17.60 28.32
C HIS A 41 -50.63 17.96 29.20
N ASN A 42 -51.77 17.27 29.03
CA ASN A 42 -52.96 17.45 29.85
C ASN A 42 -53.07 16.33 30.89
N ARG A 43 -52.54 16.59 32.09
CA ARG A 43 -52.53 15.63 33.19
C ARG A 43 -53.94 15.10 33.54
N ALA A 44 -54.96 15.97 33.52
CA ALA A 44 -56.33 15.55 33.83
C ALA A 44 -56.88 14.59 32.78
N ALA A 45 -56.59 14.82 31.49
CA ALA A 45 -56.99 13.92 30.42
C ALA A 45 -56.24 12.58 30.50
N MET A 46 -54.94 12.60 30.80
CA MET A 46 -54.14 11.39 31.00
C MET A 46 -54.64 10.53 32.17
N CYS A 47 -55.02 11.14 33.30
CA CYS A 47 -55.66 10.41 34.40
C CYS A 47 -56.99 9.76 33.98
N ARG A 48 -57.80 10.42 33.13
CA ARG A 48 -59.03 9.82 32.60
C ARG A 48 -58.74 8.61 31.71
N LEU A 49 -57.70 8.68 30.88
CA LEU A 49 -57.26 7.55 30.06
C LEU A 49 -56.82 6.36 30.94
N GLU A 50 -56.07 6.62 32.01
CA GLU A 50 -55.66 5.59 32.97
C GLU A 50 -56.88 4.93 33.63
N TYR A 51 -57.86 5.72 34.09
CA TYR A 51 -59.09 5.18 34.66
C TYR A 51 -59.90 4.37 33.64
N LEU A 52 -60.00 4.83 32.39
CA LEU A 52 -60.67 4.11 31.32
C LEU A 52 -60.03 2.74 31.08
N LEU A 53 -58.70 2.69 30.98
CA LEU A 53 -57.94 1.44 30.82
C LEU A 53 -58.08 0.53 32.03
N ARG A 54 -58.15 1.09 33.24
CA ARG A 54 -58.42 0.34 34.49
C ARG A 54 -59.83 -0.26 34.50
N CYS A 55 -60.85 0.49 34.08
CA CYS A 55 -62.21 -0.03 33.94
C CYS A 55 -62.27 -1.22 32.96
N LEU A 56 -61.64 -1.08 31.79
CA LEU A 56 -61.54 -2.16 30.80
C LEU A 56 -60.80 -3.39 31.36
N GLY A 57 -59.73 -3.16 32.12
CA GLY A 57 -59.01 -4.22 32.83
C GLY A 57 -59.89 -4.95 33.85
N LEU A 58 -60.67 -4.21 34.64
CA LEU A 58 -61.58 -4.80 35.62
C LEU A 58 -62.68 -5.63 34.95
N ILE A 59 -63.32 -5.10 33.90
CA ILE A 59 -64.35 -5.81 33.12
C ILE A 59 -63.80 -7.14 32.58
N SER A 60 -62.55 -7.15 32.10
CA SER A 60 -61.92 -8.38 31.59
C SER A 60 -61.81 -9.50 32.63
N THR A 61 -61.89 -9.19 33.92
CA THR A 61 -61.81 -10.16 35.03
C THR A 61 -63.17 -10.50 35.63
N MET A 62 -64.25 -9.81 35.23
CA MET A 62 -65.58 -9.99 35.81
C MET A 62 -66.24 -11.29 35.32
N LYS A 63 -66.57 -12.20 36.25
CA LYS A 63 -67.30 -13.45 35.93
C LYS A 63 -68.62 -13.21 35.19
N ALA A 64 -69.33 -12.13 35.53
CA ALA A 64 -70.57 -11.74 34.86
C ALA A 64 -70.34 -11.42 33.37
N PHE A 65 -69.27 -10.70 33.05
CA PHE A 65 -68.90 -10.39 31.66
C PHE A 65 -68.61 -11.68 30.87
N TRP A 66 -67.87 -12.63 31.45
CA TRP A 66 -67.59 -13.92 30.81
C TRP A 66 -68.85 -14.78 30.58
N LYS A 67 -69.84 -14.67 31.47
CA LYS A 67 -71.13 -15.38 31.34
C LYS A 67 -72.01 -14.76 30.26
N CYS A 68 -72.16 -13.44 30.28
CA CYS A 68 -73.06 -12.69 29.40
C CYS A 68 -72.48 -12.42 28.00
N CYS A 69 -71.14 -12.33 27.87
CA CYS A 69 -70.44 -12.00 26.62
C CYS A 69 -69.43 -13.10 26.23
N PRO A 70 -69.87 -14.35 25.98
CA PRO A 70 -68.97 -15.50 25.82
C PRO A 70 -68.09 -15.45 24.57
N PHE A 71 -68.40 -14.62 23.57
CA PHE A 71 -67.57 -14.45 22.37
C PHE A 71 -66.57 -13.29 22.49
N ASN A 72 -66.70 -12.46 23.53
CA ASN A 72 -65.91 -11.23 23.71
C ASN A 72 -64.72 -11.46 24.67
N LYS A 73 -64.01 -12.57 24.46
CA LYS A 73 -63.06 -13.14 25.44
C LYS A 73 -61.75 -12.36 25.58
N GLU A 74 -61.43 -11.44 24.68
CA GLU A 74 -60.11 -10.80 24.63
C GLU A 74 -60.18 -9.28 24.46
N ILE A 75 -60.62 -8.57 25.51
CA ILE A 75 -60.62 -7.09 25.56
C ILE A 75 -59.24 -6.51 25.19
N ARG A 76 -58.15 -7.21 25.53
CA ARG A 76 -56.79 -6.82 25.13
C ARG A 76 -56.60 -6.79 23.61
N GLY A 77 -57.12 -7.80 22.90
CA GLY A 77 -57.09 -7.86 21.43
C GLY A 77 -57.87 -6.71 20.80
N GLU A 78 -59.04 -6.38 21.35
CA GLU A 78 -59.86 -5.27 20.86
C GLU A 78 -59.20 -3.89 21.09
N ILE A 79 -58.52 -3.71 22.23
CA ILE A 79 -57.71 -2.50 22.48
C ILE A 79 -56.60 -2.39 21.43
N ILE A 80 -55.87 -3.48 21.15
CA ILE A 80 -54.82 -3.51 20.13
C ILE A 80 -55.39 -3.15 18.75
N THR A 81 -56.51 -3.75 18.35
CA THR A 81 -57.18 -3.48 17.08
C THR A 81 -57.61 -2.01 16.98
N SER A 82 -58.16 -1.45 18.06
CA SER A 82 -58.60 -0.05 18.12
C SER A 82 -57.43 0.92 18.02
N LEU A 83 -56.31 0.65 18.69
CA LEU A 83 -55.09 1.44 18.60
C LEU A 83 -54.48 1.40 17.19
N LYS A 84 -54.44 0.23 16.54
CA LYS A 84 -54.00 0.10 15.14
C LYS A 84 -54.87 0.92 14.20
N LYS A 85 -56.19 0.80 14.34
CA LYS A 85 -57.16 1.51 13.50
C LYS A 85 -57.09 3.03 13.69
N GLY A 86 -56.91 3.50 14.93
CA GLY A 86 -56.73 4.92 15.23
C GLY A 86 -55.40 5.47 14.72
N THR A 87 -54.36 4.63 14.70
CA THR A 87 -53.05 5.00 14.14
C THR A 87 -53.09 5.11 12.62
N LEU A 88 -53.81 4.20 11.94
CA LEU A 88 -54.05 4.29 10.50
C LEU A 88 -54.77 5.60 10.13
N GLU A 89 -55.89 5.90 10.80
CA GLU A 89 -56.65 7.13 10.52
C GLU A 89 -55.83 8.40 10.77
N TRP A 90 -55.07 8.42 11.87
CA TRP A 90 -54.19 9.54 12.18
C TRP A 90 -53.09 9.71 11.14
N TYR A 91 -52.48 8.61 10.70
CA TYR A 91 -51.48 8.62 9.63
C TYR A 91 -52.06 9.15 8.31
N GLU A 92 -53.23 8.66 7.89
CA GLU A 92 -53.90 9.11 6.67
C GLU A 92 -54.22 10.62 6.73
N GLU A 93 -54.65 11.13 7.89
CA GLU A 93 -54.93 12.55 8.12
C GLU A 93 -53.66 13.40 7.93
N ILE A 94 -52.57 13.07 8.63
CA ILE A 94 -51.32 13.86 8.53
C ILE A 94 -50.64 13.73 7.17
N HIS A 95 -50.74 12.55 6.53
CA HIS A 95 -50.21 12.30 5.19
C HIS A 95 -50.98 13.14 4.16
N SER A 96 -52.31 13.18 4.25
CA SER A 96 -53.13 14.04 3.38
C SER A 96 -52.84 15.53 3.56
N GLY A 97 -52.51 15.95 4.79
CA GLY A 97 -52.13 17.32 5.12
C GLY A 97 -50.79 17.78 4.53
N GLN A 98 -49.94 16.85 4.06
CA GLN A 98 -48.68 17.19 3.38
C GLN A 98 -48.86 17.58 1.91
N HIS A 99 -50.06 17.43 1.34
CA HIS A 99 -50.35 17.78 -0.07
C HIS A 99 -49.44 17.09 -1.11
N LEU A 100 -48.80 15.96 -0.76
CA LEU A 100 -47.83 15.22 -1.56
C LEU A 100 -48.36 14.83 -2.96
N SER A 101 -49.66 14.52 -3.06
CA SER A 101 -50.32 14.10 -4.31
C SER A 101 -50.68 15.25 -5.26
N THR A 102 -50.55 16.51 -4.81
CA THR A 102 -50.94 17.70 -5.60
C THR A 102 -49.76 18.50 -6.15
N SER A 103 -48.56 18.33 -5.57
CA SER A 103 -47.35 18.97 -6.05
C SER A 103 -46.73 18.18 -7.21
N ARG A 104 -46.26 18.89 -8.25
CA ARG A 104 -45.38 18.32 -9.29
C ARG A 104 -43.90 18.59 -9.02
N ASP A 105 -43.61 19.37 -7.99
CA ASP A 105 -42.26 19.79 -7.64
C ASP A 105 -41.60 18.78 -6.69
N ARG A 106 -40.41 18.30 -7.08
CA ARG A 106 -39.68 17.21 -6.42
C ARG A 106 -39.17 17.62 -5.04
N ASP A 107 -38.70 18.86 -4.89
CA ASP A 107 -38.18 19.36 -3.63
C ASP A 107 -39.31 19.51 -2.61
N THR A 108 -40.45 20.06 -3.04
CA THR A 108 -41.66 20.13 -2.21
C THR A 108 -42.13 18.75 -1.75
N ILE A 109 -42.12 17.74 -2.64
CA ILE A 109 -42.49 16.35 -2.26
C ILE A 109 -41.50 15.80 -1.23
N THR A 110 -40.19 15.94 -1.48
CA THR A 110 -39.16 15.41 -0.58
C THR A 110 -39.22 16.08 0.80
N GLN A 111 -39.35 17.40 0.86
CA GLN A 111 -39.53 18.14 2.11
C GLN A 111 -40.81 17.73 2.85
N GLY A 112 -41.90 17.48 2.12
CA GLY A 112 -43.14 16.95 2.69
C GLY A 112 -42.95 15.57 3.32
N LEU A 113 -42.17 14.69 2.69
CA LEU A 113 -41.82 13.38 3.25
C LEU A 113 -40.94 13.50 4.49
N VAL A 114 -39.92 14.38 4.47
CA VAL A 114 -39.09 14.66 5.66
C VAL A 114 -39.96 15.14 6.82
N HIS A 115 -40.87 16.07 6.56
CA HIS A 115 -41.78 16.59 7.57
C HIS A 115 -42.71 15.49 8.11
N LEU A 116 -43.26 14.63 7.24
CA LEU A 116 -44.11 13.51 7.64
C LEU A 116 -43.35 12.55 8.58
N ILE A 117 -42.15 12.10 8.20
CA ILE A 117 -41.34 11.20 9.05
C ILE A 117 -41.01 11.89 10.38
N THR A 118 -40.68 13.17 10.36
CA THR A 118 -40.43 13.95 11.58
C THR A 118 -41.66 13.97 12.51
N LEU A 119 -42.87 14.13 11.97
CA LEU A 119 -44.11 14.05 12.76
C LEU A 119 -44.33 12.66 13.37
N LEU A 120 -44.00 11.60 12.63
CA LEU A 120 -44.08 10.22 13.11
C LEU A 120 -43.07 9.95 14.25
N LEU A 121 -41.84 10.44 14.10
CA LEU A 121 -40.80 10.37 15.14
C LEU A 121 -41.26 11.04 16.43
N VAL A 122 -41.82 12.25 16.32
CA VAL A 122 -42.36 12.99 17.46
C VAL A 122 -43.53 12.23 18.13
N ASP A 123 -44.41 11.59 17.35
CA ASP A 123 -45.50 10.76 17.91
C ASP A 123 -44.99 9.51 18.61
N LEU A 124 -44.00 8.82 18.03
CA LEU A 124 -43.38 7.64 18.63
C LEU A 124 -42.67 7.96 19.94
N GLN A 125 -41.93 9.07 19.99
CA GLN A 125 -41.28 9.54 21.22
C GLN A 125 -42.31 9.82 22.31
N LYS A 126 -43.40 10.56 21.98
CA LYS A 126 -44.52 10.76 22.92
C LYS A 126 -45.17 9.44 23.34
N GLY A 127 -45.28 8.50 22.41
CA GLY A 127 -45.75 7.14 22.64
C GLY A 127 -44.97 6.41 23.71
N LEU A 128 -43.65 6.43 23.57
CA LEU A 128 -42.71 5.81 24.48
C LEU A 128 -42.74 6.45 25.87
N ASP A 129 -42.69 7.78 25.92
CA ASP A 129 -42.57 8.53 27.18
C ASP A 129 -43.84 8.48 28.03
N TYR A 130 -45.02 8.57 27.40
CA TYR A 130 -46.28 8.81 28.11
C TYR A 130 -47.28 7.66 28.03
N TYR A 131 -47.50 7.09 26.85
CA TYR A 131 -48.57 6.11 26.66
C TYR A 131 -48.14 4.68 27.01
N ASN A 132 -46.88 4.32 26.78
CA ASN A 132 -46.37 2.96 26.97
C ASN A 132 -46.54 2.43 28.41
N ASN A 133 -46.46 3.32 29.40
CA ASN A 133 -46.59 2.96 30.82
C ASN A 133 -48.05 2.83 31.30
N LEU A 134 -49.02 3.34 30.53
CA LEU A 134 -50.43 3.43 30.96
C LEU A 134 -51.25 2.21 30.56
N THR A 135 -50.78 1.42 29.60
CA THR A 135 -51.56 0.37 28.97
C THR A 135 -51.45 -0.94 29.73
N ASN A 136 -52.42 -1.22 30.63
CA ASN A 136 -52.64 -2.45 31.44
C ASN A 136 -52.15 -3.80 30.83
N GLY A 137 -50.84 -4.00 30.71
CA GLY A 137 -50.23 -5.16 30.05
C GLY A 137 -50.39 -5.22 28.52
N VAL A 138 -50.82 -4.15 27.85
CA VAL A 138 -50.83 -4.07 26.37
C VAL A 138 -49.53 -3.37 25.92
N PRO A 139 -48.75 -3.95 24.99
CA PRO A 139 -47.49 -3.35 24.55
C PRO A 139 -47.74 -2.21 23.57
N TYR A 140 -48.17 -1.04 24.06
CA TYR A 140 -48.57 0.11 23.25
C TYR A 140 -47.51 0.45 22.20
N PHE A 141 -46.26 0.67 22.61
CA PHE A 141 -45.19 1.06 21.69
C PHE A 141 -45.02 0.03 20.57
N SER A 142 -44.97 -1.26 20.90
CA SER A 142 -44.86 -2.33 19.90
C SER A 142 -46.02 -2.35 18.91
N VAL A 143 -47.24 -2.07 19.37
CA VAL A 143 -48.44 -2.03 18.51
C VAL A 143 -48.39 -0.86 17.54
N ILE A 144 -48.06 0.33 18.05
CA ILE A 144 -48.03 1.56 17.25
C ILE A 144 -46.87 1.50 16.24
N TYR A 145 -45.67 1.15 16.69
CA TYR A 145 -44.50 1.08 15.83
C TYR A 145 -44.68 0.05 14.71
N LYS A 146 -45.18 -1.16 15.02
CA LYS A 146 -45.48 -2.19 14.01
C LYS A 146 -46.61 -1.81 13.05
N GLN A 147 -47.48 -0.88 13.43
CA GLN A 147 -48.49 -0.36 12.51
C GLN A 147 -47.89 0.71 11.60
N LEU A 148 -47.12 1.64 12.17
CA LEU A 148 -46.48 2.72 11.41
C LEU A 148 -45.44 2.19 10.42
N GLU A 149 -44.60 1.22 10.80
CA GLU A 149 -43.60 0.64 9.90
C GLU A 149 -44.22 0.05 8.63
N LYS A 150 -45.38 -0.59 8.75
CA LYS A 150 -46.11 -1.14 7.59
C LYS A 150 -46.64 -0.06 6.67
N LEU A 151 -47.14 1.04 7.24
CA LEU A 151 -47.64 2.17 6.47
C LEU A 151 -46.50 2.91 5.76
N ILE A 152 -45.39 3.13 6.45
CA ILE A 152 -44.17 3.71 5.88
C ILE A 152 -43.65 2.82 4.74
N HIS A 153 -43.52 1.52 4.96
CA HIS A 153 -43.06 0.59 3.93
C HIS A 153 -43.99 0.56 2.71
N GLY A 154 -45.32 0.54 2.92
CA GLY A 154 -46.30 0.46 1.84
C GLY A 154 -46.48 1.76 1.05
N ASP A 155 -46.47 2.91 1.74
CA ASP A 155 -46.85 4.19 1.13
C ASP A 155 -45.64 5.07 0.81
N ILE A 156 -44.66 5.14 1.73
CA ILE A 156 -43.49 6.03 1.59
C ILE A 156 -42.38 5.34 0.81
N GLY A 157 -42.13 4.04 1.05
CA GLY A 157 -41.08 3.27 0.38
C GLY A 157 -41.11 3.42 -1.15
N PRO A 158 -42.24 3.11 -1.84
CA PRO A 158 -42.34 3.26 -3.29
C PRO A 158 -42.15 4.70 -3.78
N GLN A 159 -42.60 5.70 -3.02
CA GLN A 159 -42.43 7.12 -3.37
C GLN A 159 -40.96 7.54 -3.31
N VAL A 160 -40.25 7.14 -2.24
CA VAL A 160 -38.81 7.41 -2.07
C VAL A 160 -38.00 6.73 -3.17
N THR A 161 -38.26 5.45 -3.44
CA THR A 161 -37.57 4.74 -4.53
C THR A 161 -37.80 5.40 -5.89
N ALA A 162 -39.03 5.83 -6.18
CA ALA A 162 -39.34 6.54 -7.42
C ALA A 162 -38.61 7.88 -7.53
N LEU A 163 -38.53 8.66 -6.45
CA LEU A 163 -37.77 9.92 -6.40
C LEU A 163 -36.27 9.67 -6.62
N CYS A 164 -35.71 8.65 -5.98
CA CYS A 164 -34.29 8.30 -6.10
C CYS A 164 -33.92 7.85 -7.53
N ILE A 165 -34.76 7.03 -8.17
CA ILE A 165 -34.54 6.60 -9.57
C ILE A 165 -34.63 7.78 -10.54
N GLN A 166 -35.60 8.69 -10.34
CA GLN A 166 -35.74 9.88 -11.19
C GLN A 166 -34.54 10.84 -11.12
N MET A 167 -33.77 10.82 -10.02
CA MET A 167 -32.52 11.57 -9.95
C MET A 167 -31.42 10.96 -10.81
N GLN A 168 -31.36 9.63 -10.91
CA GLN A 168 -30.31 8.91 -11.63
C GLN A 168 -30.32 9.23 -13.14
N SER A 169 -31.49 9.52 -13.71
CA SER A 169 -31.67 9.82 -15.15
C SER A 169 -31.18 11.21 -15.60
N THR A 170 -30.65 12.03 -14.69
CA THR A 170 -30.23 13.41 -15.01
C THR A 170 -28.73 13.42 -15.35
N ASP A 171 -28.36 13.75 -16.58
CA ASP A 171 -26.96 13.73 -17.03
C ASP A 171 -26.13 14.78 -16.29
N ILE A 172 -25.07 14.33 -15.59
CA ILE A 172 -24.02 15.24 -15.12
C ILE A 172 -23.13 15.47 -16.34
N GLY A 173 -23.11 16.70 -16.86
CA GLY A 173 -22.31 17.05 -18.03
C GLY A 173 -20.90 16.44 -17.97
N THR A 174 -20.53 15.69 -19.00
CA THR A 174 -19.29 14.89 -19.06
C THR A 174 -18.04 15.73 -19.30
N THR A 175 -18.18 17.02 -19.59
CA THR A 175 -17.08 17.92 -19.91
C THR A 175 -16.74 18.82 -18.73
N LEU A 176 -15.54 18.62 -18.19
CA LEU A 176 -14.90 19.46 -17.17
C LEU A 176 -14.73 20.95 -17.58
N ASP A 177 -15.04 21.32 -18.82
CA ASP A 177 -14.96 22.69 -19.35
C ASP A 177 -16.25 23.51 -19.16
N ASP A 178 -17.39 22.88 -18.86
CA ASP A 178 -18.64 23.61 -18.66
C ASP A 178 -18.72 24.15 -17.21
N MET A 179 -18.50 25.46 -17.08
CA MET A 179 -18.32 26.23 -15.85
C MET A 179 -19.59 26.40 -14.99
N ALA A 180 -20.61 25.58 -15.16
CA ALA A 180 -21.82 25.63 -14.35
C ALA A 180 -21.91 24.38 -13.48
N LEU A 181 -21.92 24.57 -12.16
CA LEU A 181 -22.44 23.56 -11.24
C LEU A 181 -23.86 23.22 -11.72
N PRO A 182 -24.18 21.96 -12.05
CA PRO A 182 -25.55 21.60 -12.40
C PRO A 182 -26.46 21.99 -11.23
N GLN A 183 -27.53 22.73 -11.54
CA GLN A 183 -28.52 23.21 -10.56
C GLN A 183 -29.12 22.05 -9.75
N GLU A 184 -29.03 20.84 -10.29
CA GLU A 184 -29.43 19.56 -9.69
C GLU A 184 -28.60 19.13 -8.49
N ALA A 185 -27.45 19.76 -8.24
CA ALA A 185 -26.58 19.41 -7.14
C ALA A 185 -27.06 19.92 -5.76
N GLU A 186 -28.14 20.71 -5.72
CA GLU A 186 -28.88 21.09 -4.50
C GLU A 186 -29.97 20.05 -4.15
N ILE A 187 -30.51 19.35 -5.15
CA ILE A 187 -31.63 18.38 -5.04
C ILE A 187 -31.28 17.16 -4.18
N ALA A 188 -29.99 16.84 -4.06
CA ALA A 188 -29.55 15.68 -3.28
C ALA A 188 -29.58 15.90 -1.76
N THR A 189 -29.64 17.16 -1.29
CA THR A 189 -29.60 17.49 0.15
C THR A 189 -30.88 17.06 0.89
N PRO A 190 -32.10 17.38 0.40
CA PRO A 190 -33.33 16.95 1.06
C PRO A 190 -33.52 15.42 1.10
N ILE A 191 -33.00 14.69 0.10
CA ILE A 191 -33.04 13.21 0.10
C ILE A 191 -32.10 12.63 1.15
N PHE A 192 -30.95 13.26 1.36
CA PHE A 192 -30.06 12.87 2.46
C PHE A 192 -30.68 13.16 3.83
N GLU A 193 -31.35 14.30 4.01
CA GLU A 193 -32.13 14.59 5.22
C GLU A 193 -33.22 13.53 5.45
N LEU A 194 -33.91 13.10 4.39
CA LEU A 194 -34.91 12.05 4.46
C LEU A 194 -34.30 10.69 4.84
N TYR A 195 -33.11 10.37 4.32
CA TYR A 195 -32.36 9.18 4.71
C TYR A 195 -32.04 9.19 6.21
N LEU A 196 -31.52 10.31 6.73
CA LEU A 196 -31.20 10.45 8.15
C LEU A 196 -32.45 10.36 9.03
N ALA A 197 -33.57 10.96 8.62
CA ALA A 197 -34.85 10.84 9.33
C ALA A 197 -35.37 9.39 9.34
N MET A 198 -35.22 8.65 8.24
CA MET A 198 -35.56 7.23 8.17
C MET A 198 -34.63 6.36 9.03
N GLN A 199 -33.34 6.66 9.06
CA GLN A 199 -32.38 5.99 9.93
C GLN A 199 -32.76 6.17 11.41
N GLU A 200 -33.14 7.39 11.80
CA GLU A 200 -33.66 7.65 13.14
C GLU A 200 -34.97 6.87 13.39
N MET A 201 -35.92 6.88 12.45
CA MET A 201 -37.18 6.12 12.55
C MET A 201 -36.94 4.63 12.78
N VAL A 202 -35.97 4.04 12.07
CA VAL A 202 -35.62 2.62 12.21
C VAL A 202 -34.91 2.35 13.54
N SER A 203 -34.14 3.31 14.09
CA SER A 203 -33.46 3.16 15.38
C SER A 203 -34.43 2.91 16.55
N PHE A 204 -35.66 3.44 16.46
CA PHE A 204 -36.70 3.23 17.46
C PHE A 204 -37.10 1.75 17.63
N ARG A 205 -36.74 0.85 16.69
CA ARG A 205 -36.92 -0.60 16.84
C ARG A 205 -36.21 -1.17 18.06
N GLU A 206 -35.16 -0.52 18.57
CA GLU A 206 -34.43 -0.97 19.77
C GLU A 206 -35.33 -1.07 21.01
N HIS A 207 -36.44 -0.32 21.04
CA HIS A 207 -37.44 -0.36 22.09
C HIS A 207 -38.44 -1.53 21.95
N LEU A 208 -38.35 -2.32 20.88
CA LEU A 208 -39.14 -3.54 20.69
C LEU A 208 -38.47 -4.76 21.33
N PRO A 209 -39.22 -5.81 21.68
CA PRO A 209 -38.66 -7.11 22.00
C PRO A 209 -37.77 -7.63 20.86
N VAL A 210 -36.61 -8.21 21.19
CA VAL A 210 -35.62 -8.75 20.23
C VAL A 210 -36.22 -9.58 19.06
N PRO A 211 -37.17 -10.52 19.26
CA PRO A 211 -37.73 -11.28 18.13
C PRO A 211 -38.49 -10.40 17.13
N ASP A 212 -39.06 -9.29 17.59
CA ASP A 212 -39.84 -8.37 16.76
C ASP A 212 -38.97 -7.41 15.94
N GLN A 213 -37.71 -7.23 16.33
CA GLN A 213 -36.79 -6.31 15.65
C GLN A 213 -36.37 -6.80 14.27
N LYS A 214 -36.31 -8.12 14.06
CA LYS A 214 -35.79 -8.72 12.81
C LYS A 214 -36.83 -8.77 11.69
N ALA A 215 -38.10 -8.85 12.02
CA ALA A 215 -39.19 -9.11 11.07
C ALA A 215 -39.88 -7.82 10.54
N LEU A 216 -39.24 -6.66 10.69
CA LEU A 216 -39.79 -5.37 10.27
C LEU A 216 -39.54 -5.12 8.78
N ALA A 217 -40.53 -4.62 8.05
CA ALA A 217 -40.43 -4.40 6.61
C ALA A 217 -39.52 -3.20 6.26
N ILE A 218 -39.39 -2.25 7.19
CA ILE A 218 -38.51 -1.08 7.04
C ILE A 218 -37.04 -1.35 7.37
N ASN A 219 -36.66 -2.58 7.77
CA ASN A 219 -35.26 -2.89 8.07
C ASN A 219 -34.34 -2.71 6.84
N CYS A 220 -34.89 -2.87 5.63
CA CYS A 220 -34.21 -2.66 4.36
C CYS A 220 -34.46 -1.27 3.76
N TYR A 221 -34.80 -0.26 4.56
CA TYR A 221 -35.10 1.09 4.05
C TYR A 221 -33.97 1.69 3.20
N TYR A 222 -32.72 1.33 3.49
CA TYR A 222 -31.53 1.83 2.80
C TYR A 222 -31.54 1.50 1.30
N GLU A 223 -32.17 0.38 0.89
CA GLU A 223 -32.32 -0.04 -0.50
C GLU A 223 -33.13 0.99 -1.32
N TRP A 224 -34.05 1.72 -0.68
CA TRP A 224 -34.86 2.76 -1.36
C TRP A 224 -34.01 3.94 -1.84
N PHE A 225 -32.87 4.17 -1.17
CA PHE A 225 -31.98 5.30 -1.41
C PHE A 225 -30.74 4.92 -2.24
N GLU A 226 -30.50 3.64 -2.49
CA GLU A 226 -29.35 3.14 -3.24
C GLU A 226 -29.09 3.91 -4.55
N PRO A 227 -30.09 4.18 -5.42
CA PRO A 227 -29.89 4.92 -6.66
C PRO A 227 -29.47 6.39 -6.45
N ALA A 228 -29.92 7.01 -5.35
CA ALA A 228 -29.61 8.38 -5.00
C ALA A 228 -28.19 8.52 -4.46
N ILE A 229 -27.73 7.58 -3.64
CA ILE A 229 -26.37 7.57 -3.08
C ILE A 229 -25.34 7.40 -4.20
N ASP A 230 -25.61 6.51 -5.15
CA ASP A 230 -24.74 6.30 -6.32
C ASP A 230 -24.51 7.61 -7.10
N LYS A 231 -25.61 8.33 -7.38
CA LYS A 231 -25.57 9.62 -8.06
C LYS A 231 -24.89 10.70 -7.21
N TRP A 232 -25.09 10.69 -5.90
CA TRP A 232 -24.47 11.65 -4.99
C TRP A 232 -22.94 11.56 -5.06
N LEU A 233 -22.39 10.34 -5.10
CA LEU A 233 -20.94 10.13 -5.21
C LEU A 233 -20.37 10.69 -6.53
N ASP A 234 -21.10 10.54 -7.64
CA ASP A 234 -20.71 11.14 -8.92
C ASP A 234 -20.69 12.68 -8.84
N VAL A 235 -21.71 13.28 -8.24
CA VAL A 235 -21.79 14.74 -8.00
C VAL A 235 -20.68 15.21 -7.06
N ALA A 236 -20.39 14.45 -6.01
CA ALA A 236 -19.34 14.76 -5.05
C ALA A 236 -17.95 14.76 -5.71
N LYS A 237 -17.67 13.79 -6.59
CA LYS A 237 -16.45 13.74 -7.39
C LYS A 237 -16.31 15.00 -8.25
N PHE A 238 -17.37 15.36 -8.98
CA PHE A 238 -17.39 16.56 -9.81
C PHE A 238 -17.15 17.84 -8.98
N LYS A 239 -17.87 18.00 -7.86
CA LYS A 239 -17.72 19.14 -6.95
C LYS A 239 -16.32 19.24 -6.37
N ALA A 240 -15.73 18.12 -5.95
CA ALA A 240 -14.37 18.08 -5.40
C ALA A 240 -13.35 18.55 -6.44
N VAL A 241 -13.38 18.01 -7.66
CA VAL A 241 -12.47 18.40 -8.74
C VAL A 241 -12.61 19.88 -9.09
N HIS A 242 -13.84 20.38 -9.23
CA HIS A 242 -14.09 21.79 -9.52
C HIS A 242 -13.57 22.72 -8.40
N ARG A 243 -13.83 22.35 -7.13
CA ARG A 243 -13.35 23.11 -5.98
C ARG A 243 -11.83 23.10 -5.89
N ILE A 244 -11.19 21.96 -6.13
CA ILE A 244 -9.73 21.82 -6.18
C ILE A 244 -9.13 22.72 -7.26
N ARG A 245 -9.69 22.71 -8.48
CA ARG A 245 -9.24 23.58 -9.57
C ARG A 245 -9.31 25.06 -9.17
N LYS A 246 -10.46 25.49 -8.65
CA LYS A 246 -10.67 26.89 -8.22
C LYS A 246 -9.74 27.28 -7.06
N ALA A 247 -9.54 26.39 -6.10
CA ALA A 247 -8.62 26.62 -4.98
C ALA A 247 -7.17 26.75 -5.46
N ALA A 248 -6.76 25.94 -6.43
CA ALA A 248 -5.44 26.06 -7.05
C ALA A 248 -5.30 27.36 -7.86
N GLU A 249 -6.33 27.84 -8.57
CA GLU A 249 -6.32 29.16 -9.24
C GLU A 249 -6.11 30.32 -8.25
N LEU A 250 -6.75 30.27 -7.09
CA LEU A 250 -6.72 31.31 -6.05
C LEU A 250 -5.57 31.15 -5.05
N ASN A 251 -4.58 30.30 -5.36
CA ASN A 251 -3.63 29.77 -4.39
C ASN A 251 -2.85 30.84 -3.62
N ARG A 252 -2.74 30.65 -2.30
CA ARG A 252 -1.93 31.49 -1.41
C ARG A 252 -1.10 30.60 -0.50
N VAL A 253 0.12 31.02 -0.18
CA VAL A 253 0.97 30.31 0.79
C VAL A 253 0.43 30.55 2.19
N CYS A 254 0.18 29.47 2.96
CA CYS A 254 -0.18 29.60 4.37
C CYS A 254 1.07 30.01 5.15
N THR A 255 1.01 31.16 5.83
CA THR A 255 2.06 31.66 6.72
C THR A 255 1.52 31.70 8.15
N GLY A 256 1.49 30.54 8.81
CA GLY A 256 1.07 30.42 10.21
C GLY A 256 2.27 30.23 11.15
N ASP A 257 2.08 30.52 12.44
CA ASP A 257 3.12 30.53 13.50
C ASP A 257 3.76 29.16 13.83
N LEU A 258 3.37 28.07 13.17
CA LEU A 258 3.94 26.74 13.40
C LEU A 258 4.16 25.98 12.08
N ILE A 259 5.42 25.96 11.62
CA ILE A 259 6.14 24.90 10.87
C ILE A 259 5.60 24.44 9.49
N VAL A 260 4.43 24.85 9.00
CA VAL A 260 3.90 24.28 7.73
C VAL A 260 3.80 25.28 6.57
N LYS A 261 4.72 25.18 5.60
CA LYS A 261 4.74 25.93 4.34
C LYS A 261 4.01 25.18 3.22
N HIS A 262 2.74 24.82 3.45
CA HIS A 262 1.83 24.38 2.38
C HIS A 262 0.90 25.55 1.99
N SER A 263 0.16 25.40 0.92
CA SER A 263 -0.71 26.40 0.34
C SER A 263 -2.18 26.17 0.72
N THR A 264 -3.00 27.21 0.61
CA THR A 264 -4.44 27.13 0.88
C THR A 264 -5.12 26.11 -0.03
N SER A 265 -4.60 25.89 -1.24
CA SER A 265 -5.14 24.91 -2.17
C SER A 265 -5.01 23.46 -1.67
N ALA A 266 -3.94 23.13 -0.95
CA ALA A 266 -3.76 21.81 -0.34
C ALA A 266 -4.78 21.58 0.79
N VAL A 267 -5.06 22.62 1.58
CA VAL A 267 -6.10 22.58 2.63
C VAL A 267 -7.48 22.37 2.01
N ASP A 268 -7.84 23.12 0.97
CA ASP A 268 -9.12 22.95 0.29
C ASP A 268 -9.29 21.57 -0.34
N ALA A 269 -8.23 21.02 -0.95
CA ALA A 269 -8.24 19.67 -1.49
C ALA A 269 -8.53 18.63 -0.41
N THR A 270 -7.78 18.66 0.70
CA THR A 270 -8.01 17.72 1.82
C THR A 270 -9.36 17.93 2.51
N SER A 271 -9.88 19.17 2.55
CA SER A 271 -11.22 19.44 3.05
C SER A 271 -12.31 18.78 2.18
N CYS A 272 -12.12 18.70 0.86
CA CYS A 272 -13.04 17.96 -0.01
C CYS A 272 -13.05 16.47 0.34
N PHE A 273 -11.87 15.87 0.56
CA PHE A 273 -11.77 14.46 0.93
C PHE A 273 -12.45 14.20 2.27
N TYR A 274 -12.25 15.10 3.24
CA TYR A 274 -12.90 15.00 4.54
C TYR A 274 -14.43 15.03 4.42
N GLN A 275 -15.00 15.92 3.62
CA GLN A 275 -16.45 16.01 3.41
C GLN A 275 -17.04 14.71 2.81
N ILE A 276 -16.35 14.10 1.85
CA ILE A 276 -16.78 12.82 1.26
C ILE A 276 -16.75 11.69 2.29
N LYS A 277 -15.68 11.61 3.10
CA LYS A 277 -15.56 10.61 4.17
C LYS A 277 -16.60 10.79 5.27
N GLU A 278 -16.86 12.04 5.65
CA GLU A 278 -17.86 12.38 6.66
C GLU A 278 -19.27 12.02 6.19
N PHE A 279 -19.58 12.24 4.91
CA PHE A 279 -20.84 11.77 4.32
C PHE A 279 -20.99 10.25 4.42
N TRP A 280 -19.96 9.48 4.06
CA TRP A 280 -19.97 8.02 4.21
C TRP A 280 -20.19 7.58 5.65
N ARG A 281 -19.51 8.24 6.60
CA ARG A 281 -19.67 7.97 8.02
C ARG A 281 -21.10 8.21 8.50
N GLN A 282 -21.74 9.27 8.01
CA GLN A 282 -23.13 9.61 8.37
C GLN A 282 -24.15 8.65 7.77
N LEU A 283 -23.89 8.10 6.58
CA LEU A 283 -24.75 7.06 6.00
C LEU A 283 -24.84 5.83 6.89
N ALA A 284 -23.77 5.50 7.64
CA ALA A 284 -23.75 4.34 8.53
C ALA A 284 -24.35 3.08 7.86
N TRP A 285 -23.95 2.84 6.60
CA TRP A 285 -24.68 1.98 5.69
C TRP A 285 -24.89 0.58 6.29
N PRO A 286 -26.14 0.12 6.48
CA PRO A 286 -26.40 -1.09 7.27
C PRO A 286 -25.93 -2.41 6.63
N ASP A 287 -25.86 -2.45 5.29
CA ASP A 287 -25.45 -3.65 4.55
C ASP A 287 -23.97 -3.60 4.18
N LEU A 288 -23.14 -4.27 4.98
CA LEU A 288 -21.70 -4.34 4.74
C LEU A 288 -21.36 -4.95 3.37
N VAL A 289 -22.12 -5.94 2.88
CA VAL A 289 -21.80 -6.61 1.61
C VAL A 289 -22.16 -5.70 0.43
N GLY A 290 -23.36 -5.10 0.45
CA GLY A 290 -23.80 -4.12 -0.55
C GLY A 290 -23.00 -2.82 -0.53
N SER A 291 -22.32 -2.50 0.57
CA SER A 291 -21.48 -1.30 0.70
C SER A 291 -20.26 -1.27 -0.23
N TYR A 292 -19.85 -2.43 -0.76
CA TYR A 292 -18.60 -2.62 -1.52
C TYR A 292 -18.44 -1.61 -2.66
N ASN A 293 -19.47 -1.47 -3.50
CA ASN A 293 -19.43 -0.59 -4.67
C ASN A 293 -19.34 0.89 -4.27
N PHE A 294 -19.97 1.29 -3.16
CA PHE A 294 -19.91 2.66 -2.65
C PHE A 294 -18.53 2.99 -2.09
N VAL A 295 -17.94 2.07 -1.33
CA VAL A 295 -16.57 2.25 -0.80
C VAL A 295 -15.57 2.40 -1.95
N LEU A 296 -15.69 1.58 -3.00
CA LEU A 296 -14.85 1.72 -4.21
C LEU A 296 -15.03 3.07 -4.89
N LYS A 297 -16.27 3.51 -5.11
CA LYS A 297 -16.56 4.82 -5.70
C LYS A 297 -16.02 5.98 -4.85
N ILE A 298 -16.10 5.89 -3.52
CA ILE A 298 -15.55 6.89 -2.60
C ILE A 298 -14.02 6.94 -2.71
N ILE A 299 -13.37 5.78 -2.74
CA ILE A 299 -11.91 5.70 -2.88
C ILE A 299 -11.50 6.30 -4.22
N ASP A 300 -12.11 5.88 -5.33
CA ASP A 300 -11.86 6.44 -6.67
C ASP A 300 -12.10 7.96 -6.72
N CYS A 301 -13.18 8.44 -6.11
CA CYS A 301 -13.49 9.86 -6.03
C CYS A 301 -12.37 10.66 -5.35
N ILE A 302 -11.92 10.21 -4.17
CA ILE A 302 -10.87 10.87 -3.39
C ILE A 302 -9.50 10.75 -4.08
N THR A 303 -9.13 9.56 -4.56
CA THR A 303 -7.82 9.32 -5.18
C THR A 303 -7.69 10.02 -6.53
N SER A 304 -8.73 9.96 -7.38
CA SER A 304 -8.77 10.72 -8.64
C SER A 304 -8.62 12.22 -8.40
N ALA A 305 -9.31 12.76 -7.39
CA ALA A 305 -9.21 14.17 -7.04
C ALA A 305 -7.83 14.57 -6.51
N ALA A 306 -7.18 13.68 -5.74
CA ALA A 306 -5.81 13.89 -5.26
C ALA A 306 -4.77 13.83 -6.38
N VAL A 307 -4.89 12.89 -7.31
CA VAL A 307 -4.03 12.81 -8.50
C VAL A 307 -4.22 14.04 -9.38
N TYR A 308 -5.46 14.47 -9.59
CA TYR A 308 -5.76 15.69 -10.32
C TYR A 308 -5.11 16.93 -9.68
N TYR A 309 -5.14 17.04 -8.35
CA TYR A 309 -4.43 18.10 -7.63
C TYR A 309 -2.91 18.01 -7.84
N ALA A 310 -2.35 16.81 -7.82
CA ALA A 310 -0.91 16.59 -8.03
C ALA A 310 -0.47 17.06 -9.42
N ASP A 311 -1.21 16.68 -10.45
CA ASP A 311 -0.92 17.08 -11.83
C ASP A 311 -1.10 18.59 -12.01
N LEU A 312 -2.13 19.18 -11.40
CA LEU A 312 -2.37 20.63 -11.47
C LEU A 312 -1.27 21.45 -10.79
N THR A 313 -0.81 21.02 -9.61
CA THR A 313 0.28 21.70 -8.88
C THR A 313 1.63 21.54 -9.58
N HIS A 314 1.89 20.35 -10.16
CA HIS A 314 3.06 20.11 -10.98
C HIS A 314 3.06 20.96 -12.25
N GLN A 315 1.93 21.04 -12.97
CA GLN A 315 1.78 21.87 -14.16
C GLN A 315 1.99 23.35 -13.84
N LYS A 316 1.45 23.84 -12.71
CA LYS A 316 1.69 25.22 -12.28
C LYS A 316 3.16 25.51 -12.01
N LEU A 317 3.88 24.60 -11.35
CA LEU A 317 5.32 24.74 -11.16
C LEU A 317 6.08 24.68 -12.49
N GLN A 318 5.59 23.91 -13.46
CA GLN A 318 6.14 23.90 -14.81
C GLN A 318 5.93 25.25 -15.53
N ASP A 319 4.76 25.85 -15.40
CA ASP A 319 4.42 27.15 -16.01
C ASP A 319 5.27 28.31 -15.48
N THR A 320 5.90 28.16 -14.29
CA THR A 320 6.87 29.15 -13.77
C THR A 320 8.26 29.04 -14.40
N GLY A 321 8.46 28.09 -15.32
CA GLY A 321 9.74 27.83 -15.98
C GLY A 321 10.72 27.03 -15.11
N TYR A 322 10.28 26.44 -14.00
CA TYR A 322 11.15 25.69 -13.08
C TYR A 322 11.92 24.54 -13.77
N TYR A 323 11.30 23.91 -14.77
CA TYR A 323 11.90 22.80 -15.53
C TYR A 323 12.76 23.23 -16.73
N GLU A 324 12.96 24.54 -16.95
CA GLU A 324 13.83 25.06 -18.01
C GLU A 324 15.30 25.15 -17.55
N ASP A 325 16.25 24.79 -18.42
CA ASP A 325 17.69 24.65 -18.08
C ASP A 325 18.50 25.96 -18.19
N THR A 326 17.83 27.12 -18.28
CA THR A 326 18.47 28.37 -18.71
C THR A 326 19.01 29.25 -17.58
N ALA A 327 18.80 28.90 -16.30
CA ALA A 327 19.20 29.72 -15.15
C ALA A 327 20.00 28.95 -14.07
N PRO A 328 20.94 29.62 -13.35
CA PRO A 328 21.69 29.02 -12.24
C PRO A 328 20.76 28.56 -11.10
N PHE A 329 21.15 27.48 -10.42
CA PHE A 329 20.38 26.86 -9.34
C PHE A 329 20.06 27.87 -8.23
N LYS A 330 18.76 28.07 -7.99
CA LYS A 330 18.25 28.82 -6.85
C LYS A 330 17.07 28.02 -6.29
N ILE A 331 17.12 27.73 -4.98
CA ILE A 331 15.95 27.21 -4.25
C ILE A 331 14.88 28.30 -4.35
N ASN A 332 13.76 28.02 -5.01
CA ASN A 332 12.61 28.91 -5.07
C ASN A 332 11.56 28.47 -4.04
N ASP A 333 10.90 29.43 -3.41
CA ASP A 333 9.86 29.17 -2.42
C ASP A 333 8.70 28.35 -3.03
N GLU A 334 8.44 28.55 -4.33
CA GLU A 334 7.39 27.86 -5.08
C GLU A 334 7.58 26.34 -5.15
N MET A 335 8.80 25.85 -5.43
CA MET A 335 9.07 24.40 -5.43
C MET A 335 8.88 23.80 -4.03
N CYS A 336 9.35 24.49 -2.99
CA CYS A 336 9.22 24.02 -1.61
C CYS A 336 7.74 23.93 -1.21
N VAL A 337 6.94 24.94 -1.58
CA VAL A 337 5.48 24.93 -1.35
C VAL A 337 4.82 23.78 -2.12
N THR A 338 5.15 23.57 -3.40
CA THR A 338 4.60 22.45 -4.19
C THR A 338 4.92 21.10 -3.56
N VAL A 339 6.17 20.86 -3.13
CA VAL A 339 6.55 19.59 -2.50
C VAL A 339 5.85 19.39 -1.14
N ASN A 340 5.67 20.46 -0.36
CA ASN A 340 4.92 20.40 0.89
C ASN A 340 3.42 20.16 0.66
N ASP A 341 2.83 20.75 -0.36
CA ASP A 341 1.43 20.56 -0.77
C ASP A 341 1.14 19.10 -1.13
N LEU A 342 2.00 18.50 -1.96
CA LEU A 342 1.89 17.10 -2.37
C LEU A 342 1.99 16.16 -1.16
N GLU A 343 2.92 16.40 -0.23
CA GLU A 343 3.07 15.59 0.98
C GLU A 343 1.89 15.76 1.94
N PHE A 344 1.33 16.97 2.06
CA PHE A 344 0.14 17.23 2.86
C PHE A 344 -1.08 16.44 2.34
N VAL A 345 -1.30 16.47 1.02
CA VAL A 345 -2.35 15.69 0.35
C VAL A 345 -2.09 14.19 0.49
N ARG A 346 -0.86 13.71 0.25
CA ARG A 346 -0.48 12.30 0.40
C ARG A 346 -0.75 11.78 1.82
N ARG A 347 -0.43 12.57 2.85
CA ARG A 347 -0.69 12.20 4.26
C ARG A 347 -2.19 11.99 4.52
N SER A 348 -3.05 12.83 3.93
CA SER A 348 -4.52 12.68 4.07
C SER A 348 -5.05 11.37 3.48
N LEU A 349 -4.38 10.83 2.45
CA LEU A 349 -4.74 9.54 1.83
C LEU A 349 -4.24 8.33 2.63
N SER A 350 -3.13 8.46 3.38
CA SER A 350 -2.52 7.34 4.09
C SER A 350 -3.42 6.70 5.17
N VAL A 351 -4.41 7.45 5.66
CA VAL A 351 -5.38 6.98 6.68
C VAL A 351 -6.70 6.49 6.06
N LEU A 352 -6.89 6.65 4.74
CA LEU A 352 -8.16 6.40 4.05
C LEU A 352 -8.64 4.95 4.21
N GLY A 353 -7.73 3.97 4.09
CA GLY A 353 -8.07 2.55 4.23
C GLY A 353 -8.58 2.19 5.62
N ALA A 354 -7.99 2.77 6.67
CA ALA A 354 -8.42 2.54 8.05
C ALA A 354 -9.77 3.21 8.34
N GLU A 355 -9.97 4.44 7.89
CA GLU A 355 -11.20 5.22 8.13
C GLU A 355 -12.42 4.67 7.39
N LEU A 356 -12.23 4.00 6.25
CA LEU A 356 -13.29 3.34 5.50
C LEU A 356 -13.47 1.86 5.86
N HIS A 357 -12.72 1.33 6.84
CA HIS A 357 -12.70 -0.09 7.22
C HIS A 357 -12.43 -1.04 6.03
N VAL A 358 -11.49 -0.68 5.17
CA VAL A 358 -11.18 -1.37 3.90
C VAL A 358 -10.52 -2.75 4.11
N GLU A 359 -10.10 -3.10 5.33
CA GLU A 359 -9.55 -4.43 5.66
C GLU A 359 -10.52 -5.58 5.35
N THR A 360 -11.82 -5.30 5.18
CA THR A 360 -12.83 -6.27 4.74
C THR A 360 -13.07 -6.28 3.21
N VAL A 361 -12.41 -5.40 2.45
CA VAL A 361 -12.72 -5.03 1.04
C VAL A 361 -11.41 -5.06 0.22
N LEU A 362 -10.86 -6.27 0.00
CA LEU A 362 -9.57 -6.45 -0.67
C LEU A 362 -9.68 -6.34 -2.20
N GLU A 363 -9.26 -5.18 -2.71
CA GLU A 363 -8.88 -4.80 -4.10
C GLU A 363 -8.73 -3.26 -4.12
N ALA A 364 -9.52 -2.56 -3.29
CA ALA A 364 -9.54 -1.11 -3.17
C ALA A 364 -8.26 -0.48 -2.57
N VAL A 365 -7.51 -1.24 -1.78
CA VAL A 365 -6.19 -0.83 -1.26
C VAL A 365 -5.21 -0.59 -2.41
N GLU A 366 -5.29 -1.36 -3.49
CA GLU A 366 -4.39 -1.21 -4.64
C GLU A 366 -4.57 0.16 -5.31
N ALA A 367 -5.81 0.62 -5.52
CA ALA A 367 -6.09 1.93 -6.13
C ALA A 367 -5.58 3.11 -5.28
N ALA A 368 -5.77 3.06 -3.96
CA ALA A 368 -5.25 4.08 -3.04
C ALA A 368 -3.71 4.04 -2.98
N THR A 369 -3.10 2.86 -2.95
CA THR A 369 -1.63 2.73 -3.02
C THR A 369 -1.08 3.25 -4.35
N GLY A 370 -1.77 3.03 -5.47
CA GLY A 370 -1.39 3.58 -6.77
C GLY A 370 -1.34 5.11 -6.77
N ALA A 371 -2.38 5.77 -6.23
CA ALA A 371 -2.42 7.23 -6.12
C ALA A 371 -1.35 7.78 -5.15
N ILE A 372 -1.12 7.11 -4.02
CA ILE A 372 -0.05 7.47 -3.07
C ILE A 372 1.32 7.36 -3.75
N ASN A 373 1.57 6.28 -4.47
CA ASN A 373 2.80 6.05 -5.21
C ASN A 373 2.98 7.10 -6.33
N GLN A 374 1.90 7.51 -7.01
CA GLN A 374 1.95 8.54 -8.03
C GLN A 374 2.26 9.92 -7.44
N LEU A 375 1.64 10.29 -6.32
CA LEU A 375 1.97 11.50 -5.56
C LEU A 375 3.43 11.50 -5.10
N GLU A 376 3.92 10.37 -4.62
CA GLU A 376 5.31 10.19 -4.23
C GLU A 376 6.27 10.29 -5.42
N ALA A 377 5.95 9.65 -6.55
CA ALA A 377 6.73 9.75 -7.78
C ALA A 377 6.80 11.20 -8.29
N ARG A 378 5.70 11.95 -8.24
CA ARG A 378 5.68 13.39 -8.58
C ARG A 378 6.56 14.21 -7.63
N ALA A 379 6.48 13.95 -6.32
CA ALA A 379 7.34 14.61 -5.34
C ALA A 379 8.83 14.30 -5.58
N LEU A 380 9.17 13.04 -5.84
CA LEU A 380 10.53 12.61 -6.17
C LEU A 380 11.02 13.22 -7.50
N GLN A 381 10.16 13.36 -8.51
CA GLN A 381 10.51 14.03 -9.77
C GLN A 381 10.91 15.50 -9.55
N VAL A 382 10.25 16.19 -8.61
CA VAL A 382 10.62 17.57 -8.22
C VAL A 382 11.93 17.60 -7.44
N ILE A 383 12.13 16.63 -6.52
CA ILE A 383 13.32 16.48 -5.68
C ILE A 383 14.58 16.15 -6.50
N ASN A 384 14.52 15.19 -7.43
CA ASN A 384 15.67 14.75 -8.22
C ASN A 384 16.28 15.87 -9.09
N ARG A 385 15.53 16.95 -9.37
CA ARG A 385 16.06 18.13 -10.06
C ARG A 385 17.04 18.92 -9.17
N VAL A 386 16.85 18.87 -7.85
CA VAL A 386 17.73 19.53 -6.86
C VAL A 386 19.11 18.89 -6.89
N SER A 387 19.19 17.58 -6.71
CA SER A 387 20.46 16.85 -6.76
C SER A 387 21.14 16.97 -8.13
N ALA A 388 20.37 16.89 -9.22
CA ALA A 388 20.89 17.08 -10.58
C ALA A 388 21.50 18.48 -10.78
N LYS A 389 20.91 19.53 -10.23
CA LYS A 389 21.45 20.90 -10.29
C LYS A 389 22.64 21.11 -9.33
N MET A 390 22.72 20.38 -8.22
CA MET A 390 23.87 20.41 -7.30
C MET A 390 25.07 19.63 -7.85
N ARG A 391 24.82 18.59 -8.67
CA ARG A 391 25.84 17.66 -9.18
C ARG A 391 27.07 18.32 -9.83
N PRO A 392 26.99 19.36 -10.68
CA PRO A 392 28.18 19.98 -11.26
C PRO A 392 29.11 20.62 -10.22
N ALA A 393 28.55 21.22 -9.17
CA ALA A 393 29.32 21.80 -8.07
C ALA A 393 29.94 20.71 -7.19
N LEU A 394 29.16 19.67 -6.86
CA LEU A 394 29.65 18.49 -6.12
C LEU A 394 30.81 17.82 -6.87
N LYS A 395 30.67 17.60 -8.18
CA LYS A 395 31.72 17.07 -9.04
C LYS A 395 33.00 17.90 -8.98
N LYS A 396 32.87 19.22 -9.10
CA LYS A 396 34.02 20.15 -9.04
C LYS A 396 34.70 20.11 -7.68
N ALA A 397 33.93 20.12 -6.60
CA ALA A 397 34.46 20.06 -5.23
C ALA A 397 35.15 18.71 -4.97
N MET A 398 34.55 17.61 -5.42
CA MET A 398 35.11 16.26 -5.30
C MET A 398 36.43 16.11 -6.07
N PHE A 399 36.53 16.73 -7.25
CA PHE A 399 37.78 16.81 -8.00
C PHE A 399 38.88 17.55 -7.22
N HIS A 400 38.59 18.72 -6.67
CA HIS A 400 39.58 19.48 -5.90
C HIS A 400 40.01 18.75 -4.62
N LEU A 401 39.08 18.07 -3.96
CA LEU A 401 39.37 17.19 -2.82
C LEU A 401 40.35 16.08 -3.23
N ALA A 402 39.99 15.29 -4.24
CA ALA A 402 40.77 14.15 -4.67
C ALA A 402 42.21 14.54 -5.09
N TRP A 403 42.34 15.65 -5.81
CA TRP A 403 43.61 16.12 -6.38
C TRP A 403 44.33 17.19 -5.53
N SER A 404 44.00 17.30 -4.24
CA SER A 404 44.70 18.20 -3.33
C SER A 404 46.17 17.80 -3.11
N PRO A 405 47.06 18.75 -2.76
CA PRO A 405 48.46 18.44 -2.44
C PRO A 405 48.59 17.48 -1.25
N ASP A 406 49.55 16.55 -1.26
CA ASP A 406 49.77 15.58 -0.18
C ASP A 406 50.07 16.21 1.19
N SER A 407 50.53 17.45 1.21
CA SER A 407 50.74 18.23 2.43
C SER A 407 49.45 18.77 3.06
N LEU A 408 48.32 18.74 2.34
CA LEU A 408 47.04 19.26 2.82
C LEU A 408 46.25 18.11 3.49
N PRO A 409 45.94 18.20 4.79
CA PRO A 409 45.12 17.22 5.49
C PRO A 409 43.73 17.09 4.87
N THR A 410 43.15 15.88 4.93
CA THR A 410 41.80 15.60 4.41
C THR A 410 40.72 16.54 4.96
N PRO A 411 40.66 16.86 6.27
CA PRO A 411 39.67 17.78 6.81
C PRO A 411 39.71 19.17 6.18
N ASP A 412 40.90 19.68 5.86
CA ASP A 412 41.07 20.98 5.22
C ASP A 412 40.71 20.92 3.73
N ALA A 413 41.05 19.80 3.07
CA ALA A 413 40.75 19.57 1.65
C ALA A 413 39.24 19.42 1.38
N ILE A 414 38.47 18.85 2.32
CA ILE A 414 37.03 18.62 2.17
C ILE A 414 36.17 19.82 2.62
N SER A 415 36.72 20.75 3.41
CA SER A 415 35.97 21.92 3.94
C SER A 415 35.12 22.65 2.90
N PRO A 416 35.62 22.96 1.67
CA PRO A 416 34.82 23.68 0.67
C PRO A 416 33.57 22.89 0.19
N LEU A 417 33.64 21.55 0.18
CA LEU A 417 32.51 20.69 -0.13
C LEU A 417 31.47 20.74 0.99
N LEU A 418 31.92 20.63 2.24
CA LEU A 418 31.05 20.66 3.41
C LEU A 418 30.36 22.02 3.57
N GLU A 419 31.07 23.12 3.36
CA GLU A 419 30.51 24.48 3.40
C GLU A 419 29.43 24.69 2.33
N TYR A 420 29.65 24.17 1.11
CA TYR A 420 28.66 24.19 0.04
C TYR A 420 27.42 23.38 0.41
N LEU A 421 27.61 22.15 0.91
CA LEU A 421 26.52 21.28 1.34
C LEU A 421 25.73 21.91 2.48
N ASP A 422 26.40 22.41 3.53
CA ASP A 422 25.77 23.03 4.69
C ASP A 422 24.90 24.24 4.30
N ALA A 423 25.45 25.15 3.50
CA ALA A 423 24.71 26.34 3.04
C ALA A 423 23.42 25.99 2.28
N HIS A 424 23.42 24.93 1.47
CA HIS A 424 22.24 24.50 0.71
C HIS A 424 21.28 23.65 1.53
N LEU A 425 21.79 22.72 2.36
CA LEU A 425 20.99 21.82 3.17
C LEU A 425 20.29 22.56 4.32
N VAL A 426 20.90 23.57 4.94
CA VAL A 426 20.23 24.41 5.95
C VAL A 426 19.02 25.14 5.35
N ASN A 427 19.17 25.68 4.14
CA ASN A 427 18.06 26.34 3.44
C ASN A 427 16.93 25.35 3.14
N LEU A 428 17.25 24.15 2.64
CA LEU A 428 16.28 23.09 2.37
C LEU A 428 15.59 22.60 3.64
N ASN A 429 16.33 22.38 4.74
CA ASN A 429 15.79 21.95 6.02
C ASN A 429 14.78 22.98 6.59
N SER A 430 15.05 24.26 6.39
CA SER A 430 14.14 25.34 6.82
C SER A 430 12.88 25.49 5.94
N ALA A 431 12.87 24.90 4.75
CA ALA A 431 11.84 25.08 3.74
C ALA A 431 10.97 23.84 3.50
N LEU A 432 11.52 22.65 3.72
CA LEU A 432 10.87 21.37 3.47
C LEU A 432 10.35 20.73 4.76
N LEU A 433 9.29 19.95 4.65
CA LEU A 433 8.88 19.04 5.73
C LEU A 433 9.98 18.00 6.03
N PRO A 434 10.12 17.51 7.28
CA PRO A 434 11.22 16.61 7.68
C PRO A 434 11.39 15.39 6.76
N ARG A 435 10.30 14.72 6.38
CA ARG A 435 10.34 13.57 5.46
C ARG A 435 10.83 13.93 4.05
N ASN A 436 10.48 15.11 3.55
CA ASN A 436 10.94 15.57 2.24
C ASN A 436 12.37 16.07 2.29
N PHE A 437 12.79 16.69 3.40
CA PHE A 437 14.18 17.02 3.64
C PHE A 437 15.06 15.75 3.68
N GLU A 438 14.63 14.70 4.39
CA GLU A 438 15.32 13.41 4.43
C GLU A 438 15.46 12.79 3.03
N ARG A 439 14.40 12.82 2.20
CA ARG A 439 14.46 12.36 0.80
C ARG A 439 15.49 13.14 -0.03
N VAL A 440 15.49 14.46 0.08
CA VAL A 440 16.47 15.31 -0.63
C VAL A 440 17.89 15.02 -0.12
N LEU A 441 18.05 14.85 1.20
CA LEU A 441 19.33 14.56 1.83
C LEU A 441 19.90 13.21 1.36
N ALA A 442 19.06 12.19 1.23
CA ALA A 442 19.43 10.86 0.71
C ALA A 442 19.88 10.92 -0.76
N ASP A 443 19.16 11.67 -1.61
CA ASP A 443 19.51 11.81 -3.03
C ASP A 443 20.80 12.61 -3.22
N VAL A 444 21.02 13.67 -2.42
CA VAL A 444 22.29 14.42 -2.42
C VAL A 444 23.46 13.57 -1.90
N TRP A 445 23.22 12.70 -0.92
CA TRP A 445 24.20 11.72 -0.43
C TRP A 445 24.62 10.75 -1.55
N ASP A 446 23.66 10.12 -2.22
CA ASP A 446 23.94 9.18 -3.32
C ASP A 446 24.67 9.86 -4.49
N VAL A 447 24.30 11.10 -4.85
CA VAL A 447 25.05 11.87 -5.87
C VAL A 447 26.47 12.17 -5.41
N SER A 448 26.68 12.49 -4.13
CA SER A 448 28.01 12.74 -3.57
C SER A 448 28.87 11.47 -3.63
N LEU A 449 28.33 10.31 -3.26
CA LEU A 449 28.99 9.02 -3.40
C LEU A 449 29.35 8.69 -4.86
N LEU A 450 28.44 8.95 -5.79
CA LEU A 450 28.69 8.69 -7.21
C LEU A 450 29.84 9.55 -7.74
N GLU A 451 29.88 10.84 -7.40
CA GLU A 451 30.97 11.73 -7.82
C GLU A 451 32.30 11.40 -7.13
N LEU A 452 32.28 10.91 -5.88
CA LEU A 452 33.46 10.36 -5.18
C LEU A 452 33.98 9.12 -5.91
N GLY A 453 33.06 8.21 -6.28
CA GLY A 453 33.33 7.02 -7.07
C GLY A 453 33.99 7.32 -8.41
N GLN A 454 33.48 8.32 -9.14
CA GLN A 454 34.05 8.77 -10.42
C GLN A 454 35.48 9.30 -10.30
N GLN A 455 35.88 9.83 -9.13
CA GLN A 455 37.26 10.25 -8.94
C GLN A 455 38.24 9.08 -8.96
N MET A 456 37.78 7.84 -8.76
CA MET A 456 38.63 6.65 -8.78
C MET A 456 38.89 6.11 -10.19
N ASP A 457 38.11 6.50 -11.20
CA ASP A 457 38.28 6.06 -12.58
C ASP A 457 39.54 6.68 -13.25
N GLY A 458 40.26 5.92 -14.10
CA GLY A 458 41.42 6.40 -14.87
C GLY A 458 42.80 5.94 -14.37
N ASN A 459 43.86 6.63 -14.80
CA ASN A 459 45.28 6.22 -14.63
C ASN A 459 45.75 6.16 -13.16
N GLU A 460 46.89 5.50 -12.94
CA GLU A 460 47.61 5.34 -11.66
C GLU A 460 47.66 6.63 -10.83
N LYS A 461 47.24 6.54 -9.56
CA LYS A 461 47.11 7.68 -8.64
C LYS A 461 48.05 7.50 -7.45
N MET A 462 48.68 8.58 -7.01
CA MET A 462 49.74 8.56 -6.00
C MET A 462 49.21 8.19 -4.60
N GLY A 463 50.09 7.68 -3.73
CA GLY A 463 49.72 6.97 -2.49
C GLY A 463 48.70 7.65 -1.57
N MET A 464 48.82 8.96 -1.31
CA MET A 464 47.88 9.68 -0.43
C MET A 464 46.48 9.88 -1.04
N PHE A 465 46.31 9.63 -2.34
CA PHE A 465 45.03 9.84 -3.05
C PHE A 465 43.91 8.98 -2.47
N TYR A 466 44.12 7.67 -2.36
CA TYR A 466 43.10 6.74 -1.89
C TYR A 466 42.88 6.82 -0.38
N GLU A 467 43.93 7.13 0.39
CA GLU A 467 43.80 7.43 1.82
C GLU A 467 42.92 8.67 2.04
N ARG A 468 43.16 9.74 1.28
CA ARG A 468 42.33 10.96 1.33
C ARG A 468 40.86 10.69 0.98
N LEU A 469 40.59 9.91 -0.07
CA LEU A 469 39.20 9.57 -0.43
C LEU A 469 38.52 8.71 0.63
N TYR A 470 39.26 7.83 1.30
CA TYR A 470 38.75 7.02 2.41
C TYR A 470 38.40 7.88 3.61
N ASP A 471 39.32 8.73 4.06
CA ASP A 471 39.09 9.67 5.16
C ASP A 471 37.93 10.64 4.82
N ALA A 472 37.83 11.07 3.56
CA ALA A 472 36.74 11.92 3.10
C ALA A 472 35.38 11.20 3.14
N LEU A 473 35.33 9.91 2.81
CA LEU A 473 34.12 9.11 2.91
C LEU A 473 33.62 9.05 4.36
N GLU A 474 34.53 8.83 5.32
CA GLU A 474 34.18 8.83 6.75
C GLU A 474 33.63 10.20 7.21
N ILE A 475 34.29 11.29 6.83
CA ILE A 475 33.83 12.65 7.15
C ILE A 475 32.45 12.93 6.54
N LEU A 476 32.20 12.49 5.31
CA LEU A 476 30.88 12.66 4.67
C LEU A 476 29.83 11.80 5.36
N VAL A 477 30.15 10.56 5.79
CA VAL A 477 29.23 9.73 6.59
C VAL A 477 28.81 10.47 7.86
N ASP A 478 29.77 11.03 8.59
CA ASP A 478 29.48 11.79 9.82
C ASP A 478 28.64 13.05 9.53
N PHE A 479 28.95 13.77 8.45
CA PHE A 479 28.23 14.96 8.02
C PHE A 479 26.77 14.67 7.67
N PHE A 480 26.50 13.64 6.85
CA PHE A 480 25.14 13.29 6.43
C PHE A 480 24.36 12.57 7.54
N HIS A 481 25.03 11.89 8.48
CA HIS A 481 24.40 11.31 9.67
C HIS A 481 24.01 12.38 10.70
N ALA A 482 24.87 13.40 10.84
CA ALA A 482 24.68 14.56 11.72
C ALA A 482 24.23 14.18 13.15
N GLU A 483 24.91 13.22 13.79
CA GLU A 483 24.57 12.72 15.14
C GLU A 483 23.08 12.30 15.28
N GLN A 484 22.56 11.55 14.30
CA GLN A 484 21.16 11.10 14.23
C GLN A 484 20.13 12.20 13.91
N LYS A 485 20.57 13.42 13.59
CA LYS A 485 19.69 14.50 13.10
C LYS A 485 19.59 14.55 11.58
N GLY A 486 20.43 13.80 10.87
CA GLY A 486 20.43 13.66 9.42
C GLY A 486 19.86 12.31 8.98
N LEU A 487 20.53 11.63 8.04
CA LEU A 487 20.10 10.33 7.56
C LEU A 487 20.35 9.21 8.59
N PRO A 488 19.41 8.25 8.74
CA PRO A 488 19.68 7.04 9.50
C PRO A 488 20.80 6.22 8.84
N MET A 489 21.59 5.51 9.65
CA MET A 489 22.75 4.73 9.18
C MET A 489 22.36 3.66 8.13
N GLU A 490 21.12 3.17 8.17
CA GLU A 490 20.56 2.25 7.19
C GLU A 490 20.48 2.86 5.77
N LEU A 491 20.13 4.15 5.66
CA LEU A 491 20.12 4.86 4.38
C LEU A 491 21.52 5.32 3.96
N ILE A 492 22.42 5.59 4.91
CA ILE A 492 23.81 5.95 4.62
C ILE A 492 24.54 4.77 3.98
N LYS A 493 24.40 3.56 4.55
CA LYS A 493 25.03 2.33 4.06
C LYS A 493 24.27 1.72 2.87
N SER A 494 24.00 2.56 1.86
CA SER A 494 23.33 2.19 0.62
C SER A 494 24.20 1.25 -0.23
N ALA A 495 23.61 0.64 -1.26
CA ALA A 495 24.36 -0.17 -2.23
C ALA A 495 25.49 0.64 -2.90
N THR A 496 25.26 1.93 -3.15
CA THR A 496 26.26 2.86 -3.69
C THR A 496 27.43 3.05 -2.72
N TYR A 497 27.14 3.21 -1.42
CA TYR A 497 28.17 3.31 -0.38
C TYR A 497 29.08 2.08 -0.39
N TRP A 498 28.51 0.88 -0.32
CA TRP A 498 29.29 -0.36 -0.29
C TRP A 498 30.11 -0.56 -1.55
N SER A 499 29.59 -0.17 -2.71
CA SER A 499 30.34 -0.18 -3.97
C SER A 499 31.56 0.75 -3.92
N VAL A 500 31.40 1.98 -3.43
CA VAL A 500 32.49 2.95 -3.31
C VAL A 500 33.52 2.50 -2.26
N GLU A 501 33.06 2.07 -1.08
CA GLU A 501 33.91 1.58 -0.01
C GLU A 501 34.73 0.35 -0.46
N GLN A 502 34.08 -0.63 -1.09
CA GLN A 502 34.76 -1.83 -1.61
C GLN A 502 35.84 -1.45 -2.64
N ARG A 503 35.55 -0.52 -3.56
CA ARG A 503 36.56 -0.03 -4.52
C ARG A 503 37.75 0.63 -3.81
N LEU A 504 37.50 1.46 -2.79
CA LEU A 504 38.57 2.07 -2.00
C LEU A 504 39.41 1.00 -1.27
N GLN A 505 38.79 -0.05 -0.75
CA GLN A 505 39.50 -1.17 -0.14
C GLN A 505 40.38 -1.90 -1.16
N TYR A 506 39.88 -2.18 -2.36
CA TYR A 506 40.70 -2.81 -3.40
C TYR A 506 41.95 -1.99 -3.74
N HIS A 507 41.86 -0.67 -3.76
CA HIS A 507 43.03 0.18 -3.99
C HIS A 507 44.06 0.13 -2.83
N LYS A 508 43.65 -0.16 -1.59
CA LYS A 508 44.55 -0.37 -0.43
C LYS A 508 45.17 -1.77 -0.39
N THR A 509 44.53 -2.76 -1.01
CA THR A 509 44.97 -4.16 -1.02
C THR A 509 46.16 -4.38 -1.95
N ASP A 510 47.17 -5.14 -1.55
CA ASP A 510 48.31 -5.45 -2.44
C ASP A 510 47.91 -6.32 -3.65
N THR A 511 48.75 -6.34 -4.69
CA THR A 511 48.43 -6.98 -5.97
C THR A 511 48.22 -8.49 -5.82
N GLU A 512 49.00 -9.11 -4.96
CA GLU A 512 48.97 -10.54 -4.74
C GLU A 512 47.64 -10.95 -4.08
N HIS A 513 47.24 -10.22 -3.03
CA HIS A 513 45.98 -10.47 -2.35
C HIS A 513 44.76 -10.16 -3.25
N LEU A 514 44.82 -9.11 -4.07
CA LEU A 514 43.75 -8.83 -5.06
C LEU A 514 43.58 -9.97 -6.08
N VAL A 515 44.68 -10.52 -6.59
CA VAL A 515 44.63 -11.68 -7.50
C VAL A 515 44.01 -12.89 -6.81
N ASN A 516 44.32 -13.11 -5.53
CA ASN A 516 43.72 -14.19 -4.75
C ASN A 516 42.20 -13.97 -4.56
N LEU A 517 41.77 -12.75 -4.22
CA LEU A 517 40.35 -12.40 -4.12
C LEU A 517 39.62 -12.63 -5.45
N TYR A 518 40.24 -12.28 -6.58
CA TYR A 518 39.69 -12.58 -7.91
C TYR A 518 39.46 -14.08 -8.08
N TYR A 519 40.45 -14.92 -7.81
CA TYR A 519 40.31 -16.37 -7.96
C TYR A 519 39.32 -17.00 -6.98
N GLN A 520 39.24 -16.49 -5.76
CA GLN A 520 38.20 -16.90 -4.80
C GLN A 520 36.79 -16.60 -5.34
N GLN A 521 36.59 -15.42 -5.94
CA GLN A 521 35.34 -15.09 -6.61
C GLN A 521 35.03 -16.04 -7.77
N ARG A 522 36.05 -16.38 -8.59
CA ARG A 522 35.90 -17.35 -9.69
C ARG A 522 35.57 -18.76 -9.20
N LEU A 523 36.13 -19.20 -8.08
CA LEU A 523 35.76 -20.47 -7.45
C LEU A 523 34.32 -20.43 -6.94
N GLN A 524 33.86 -19.32 -6.38
CA GLN A 524 32.46 -19.16 -5.98
C GLN A 524 31.53 -19.23 -7.19
N ASP A 525 31.90 -18.59 -8.31
CA ASP A 525 31.17 -18.68 -9.57
C ASP A 525 31.04 -20.15 -10.03
N GLN A 526 32.14 -20.94 -9.97
CA GLN A 526 32.15 -22.37 -10.29
C GLN A 526 31.13 -23.16 -9.46
N LEU A 527 31.08 -22.93 -8.15
CA LEU A 527 30.17 -23.65 -7.26
C LEU A 527 28.69 -23.32 -7.55
N SER A 528 28.42 -22.14 -8.13
CA SER A 528 27.07 -21.72 -8.52
C SER A 528 26.71 -22.01 -9.98
N THR A 529 27.66 -22.51 -10.79
CA THR A 529 27.48 -22.68 -12.24
C THR A 529 26.83 -24.00 -12.57
N GLU A 530 25.63 -23.92 -13.16
CA GLU A 530 24.87 -25.06 -13.69
C GLU A 530 24.84 -25.10 -15.22
N VAL A 531 25.36 -24.06 -15.88
CA VAL A 531 25.35 -23.89 -17.34
C VAL A 531 26.59 -24.51 -17.96
N THR A 532 26.41 -25.33 -19.00
CA THR A 532 27.49 -26.06 -19.70
C THR A 532 27.80 -25.48 -21.08
N GLU A 533 27.67 -24.16 -21.25
CA GLU A 533 27.82 -23.45 -22.53
C GLU A 533 29.18 -23.72 -23.20
N TYR A 534 30.23 -23.92 -22.39
CA TYR A 534 31.60 -24.09 -22.85
C TYR A 534 32.12 -25.54 -22.81
N GLY A 535 31.25 -26.47 -22.43
CA GLY A 535 31.58 -27.86 -22.17
C GLY A 535 31.80 -28.19 -20.69
N VAL A 536 32.12 -29.45 -20.41
CA VAL A 536 32.31 -29.99 -19.06
C VAL A 536 33.61 -30.77 -19.00
N LEU A 537 34.45 -30.48 -18.01
CA LEU A 537 35.69 -31.19 -17.73
C LEU A 537 35.50 -32.19 -16.59
N SER A 538 35.77 -33.47 -16.82
CA SER A 538 35.72 -34.51 -15.79
C SER A 538 37.12 -34.80 -15.23
N VAL A 539 37.28 -34.60 -13.92
CA VAL A 539 38.56 -34.77 -13.22
C VAL A 539 38.43 -35.64 -11.97
N ARG A 540 39.55 -36.19 -11.48
CA ARG A 540 39.67 -36.76 -10.14
C ARG A 540 40.89 -36.15 -9.46
N ALA A 541 40.77 -35.76 -8.20
CA ALA A 541 41.89 -35.25 -7.42
C ALA A 541 41.89 -35.85 -6.01
N TYR A 542 43.07 -36.21 -5.51
CA TYR A 542 43.25 -36.73 -4.17
C TYR A 542 44.67 -36.45 -3.67
N PHE A 543 44.82 -36.33 -2.35
CA PHE A 543 46.11 -36.11 -1.72
C PHE A 543 46.62 -37.41 -1.08
N ASN A 544 47.79 -37.90 -1.48
CA ASN A 544 48.39 -39.12 -0.95
C ASN A 544 49.91 -38.98 -0.81
N HIS A 545 50.48 -39.49 0.29
CA HIS A 545 51.94 -39.56 0.53
C HIS A 545 52.73 -38.29 0.15
N ASP A 546 52.29 -37.12 0.65
CA ASP A 546 52.91 -35.80 0.39
C ASP A 546 52.88 -35.34 -1.09
N SER A 547 51.93 -35.89 -1.84
CA SER A 547 51.66 -35.53 -3.23
C SER A 547 50.17 -35.32 -3.49
N LEU A 548 49.85 -34.28 -4.25
CA LEU A 548 48.54 -34.07 -4.84
C LEU A 548 48.50 -34.74 -6.21
N CYS A 549 47.66 -35.77 -6.34
CA CYS A 549 47.41 -36.46 -7.60
C CYS A 549 46.18 -35.87 -8.28
N VAL A 550 46.30 -35.53 -9.56
CA VAL A 550 45.24 -34.95 -10.39
C VAL A 550 45.12 -35.76 -11.68
N GLU A 551 43.99 -36.43 -11.86
CA GLU A 551 43.65 -37.15 -13.08
C GLU A 551 42.69 -36.30 -13.93
N VAL A 552 43.11 -35.97 -15.15
CA VAL A 552 42.26 -35.34 -16.17
C VAL A 552 41.72 -36.45 -17.07
N LEU A 553 40.42 -36.71 -16.98
CA LEU A 553 39.82 -37.90 -17.61
C LEU A 553 39.35 -37.58 -19.03
N ASN A 554 38.39 -36.68 -19.15
CA ASN A 554 37.82 -36.26 -20.43
C ASN A 554 37.21 -34.88 -20.32
N ALA A 555 36.91 -34.28 -21.46
CA ALA A 555 35.95 -33.19 -21.55
C ALA A 555 34.82 -33.57 -22.51
N ARG A 556 33.65 -32.96 -22.33
CA ARG A 556 32.47 -33.14 -23.17
C ARG A 556 31.94 -31.81 -23.67
N ASP A 557 31.41 -31.81 -24.89
CA ASP A 557 30.77 -30.66 -25.53
C ASP A 557 31.62 -29.38 -25.48
N VAL A 558 32.95 -29.52 -25.65
CA VAL A 558 33.87 -28.38 -25.74
C VAL A 558 33.46 -27.52 -26.94
N ILE A 559 33.63 -26.20 -26.82
CA ILE A 559 33.26 -25.30 -27.92
C ILE A 559 34.11 -25.55 -29.17
N PRO A 560 33.50 -25.49 -30.38
CA PRO A 560 34.23 -25.56 -31.64
C PRO A 560 34.93 -24.23 -31.90
N LEU A 561 36.26 -24.24 -31.88
CA LEU A 561 37.09 -23.05 -32.09
C LEU A 561 37.70 -23.03 -33.50
N ASP A 562 37.90 -24.18 -34.13
CA ASP A 562 38.37 -24.26 -35.50
C ASP A 562 37.28 -23.96 -36.56
N PRO A 563 37.66 -23.43 -37.73
CA PRO A 563 36.77 -23.31 -38.90
C PRO A 563 36.15 -24.64 -39.38
N ASN A 564 36.74 -25.77 -38.97
CA ASN A 564 36.29 -27.11 -39.33
C ASN A 564 35.10 -27.60 -38.47
N GLY A 565 34.70 -26.83 -37.44
CA GLY A 565 33.62 -27.18 -36.51
C GLY A 565 34.02 -28.13 -35.37
N PHE A 566 35.31 -28.36 -35.18
CA PHE A 566 35.93 -29.12 -34.08
C PHE A 566 36.95 -28.24 -33.35
N SER A 567 37.71 -28.84 -32.43
CA SER A 567 38.86 -28.24 -31.75
C SER A 567 39.93 -29.32 -31.57
N ASP A 568 41.17 -28.91 -31.29
CA ASP A 568 42.32 -29.69 -30.85
C ASP A 568 42.59 -29.43 -29.34
N PRO A 569 41.69 -29.80 -28.41
CA PRO A 569 41.77 -29.39 -27.00
C PRO A 569 42.93 -30.04 -26.22
N PHE A 570 43.50 -29.26 -25.29
CA PHE A 570 44.38 -29.70 -24.21
C PHE A 570 44.10 -28.90 -22.92
N VAL A 571 44.49 -29.44 -21.76
CA VAL A 571 44.22 -28.85 -20.45
C VAL A 571 45.52 -28.47 -19.77
N ILE A 572 45.63 -27.21 -19.33
CA ILE A 572 46.69 -26.69 -18.47
C ILE A 572 46.21 -26.72 -17.02
N ILE A 573 47.05 -27.21 -16.11
CA ILE A 573 46.75 -27.42 -14.70
C ILE A 573 47.69 -26.55 -13.88
N GLU A 574 47.11 -25.68 -13.06
CA GLU A 574 47.83 -24.72 -12.22
C GLU A 574 47.31 -24.78 -10.76
N LEU A 575 48.21 -24.71 -9.77
CA LEU A 575 47.83 -24.63 -8.35
C LEU A 575 47.84 -23.18 -7.87
N LEU A 576 46.77 -22.78 -7.18
CA LEU A 576 46.56 -21.43 -6.64
C LEU A 576 46.27 -21.48 -5.15
N PRO A 577 46.68 -20.49 -4.33
CA PRO A 577 47.45 -19.29 -4.69
C PRO A 577 48.91 -19.55 -5.07
N ARG A 578 49.45 -18.81 -6.06
CA ARG A 578 50.83 -18.98 -6.57
C ARG A 578 51.91 -18.87 -5.49
N LYS A 579 51.70 -18.09 -4.43
CA LYS A 579 52.67 -17.97 -3.33
C LYS A 579 52.79 -19.24 -2.50
N VAL A 580 51.66 -19.87 -2.24
CA VAL A 580 51.58 -21.13 -1.48
C VAL A 580 52.23 -22.27 -2.30
N PHE A 581 52.01 -22.27 -3.61
CA PHE A 581 52.48 -23.30 -4.55
C PHE A 581 53.61 -22.81 -5.46
N SER A 582 54.46 -21.89 -4.98
CA SER A 582 55.45 -21.19 -5.82
C SER A 582 56.50 -22.11 -6.46
N HIS A 583 56.70 -23.31 -5.90
CA HIS A 583 57.60 -24.35 -6.41
C HIS A 583 56.93 -25.33 -7.39
N CYS A 584 55.61 -25.27 -7.55
CA CYS A 584 54.86 -26.11 -8.48
C CYS A 584 54.73 -25.43 -9.84
N SER A 585 55.36 -25.98 -10.89
CA SER A 585 55.16 -25.52 -12.26
C SER A 585 53.80 -25.96 -12.81
N GLU A 586 53.22 -25.18 -13.72
CA GLU A 586 52.05 -25.63 -14.50
C GLU A 586 52.38 -26.91 -15.28
N GLN A 587 51.39 -27.80 -15.39
CA GLN A 587 51.48 -29.05 -16.16
C GLN A 587 50.37 -29.07 -17.21
N GLN A 588 50.55 -29.84 -18.29
CA GLN A 588 49.56 -29.87 -19.38
C GLN A 588 49.37 -31.29 -19.93
N THR A 589 48.17 -31.57 -20.43
CA THR A 589 47.85 -32.81 -21.15
C THR A 589 48.42 -32.80 -22.57
N ASN A 590 48.39 -33.96 -23.22
CA ASN A 590 48.56 -34.05 -24.67
C ASN A 590 47.35 -33.42 -25.39
N VAL A 591 47.61 -32.96 -26.61
CA VAL A 591 46.62 -32.39 -27.52
C VAL A 591 45.80 -33.52 -28.15
N GLN A 592 44.47 -33.43 -28.04
CA GLN A 592 43.54 -34.39 -28.65
C GLN A 592 42.95 -33.80 -29.91
N LYS A 593 43.22 -34.41 -31.06
CA LYS A 593 42.94 -33.78 -32.37
C LYS A 593 41.49 -33.94 -32.81
N ARG A 594 40.92 -32.86 -33.35
CA ARG A 594 39.65 -32.79 -34.09
C ARG A 594 38.50 -33.45 -33.33
N THR A 595 38.29 -33.03 -32.09
CA THR A 595 37.25 -33.56 -31.21
C THR A 595 36.73 -32.50 -30.25
N LEU A 596 35.41 -32.50 -30.02
CA LEU A 596 34.77 -31.72 -28.95
C LEU A 596 34.56 -32.54 -27.67
N ASN A 597 34.93 -33.83 -27.71
CA ASN A 597 34.80 -34.77 -26.60
C ASN A 597 36.14 -35.50 -26.39
N PRO A 598 37.21 -34.78 -25.99
CA PRO A 598 38.53 -35.38 -25.82
C PRO A 598 38.56 -36.36 -24.65
N MET A 599 39.22 -37.50 -24.86
CA MET A 599 39.60 -38.44 -23.80
C MET A 599 41.10 -38.22 -23.53
N PHE A 600 41.43 -37.72 -22.34
CA PHE A 600 42.81 -37.47 -21.93
C PHE A 600 43.36 -38.68 -21.18
N ASP A 601 42.67 -39.12 -20.12
CA ASP A 601 43.08 -40.18 -19.21
C ASP A 601 44.54 -40.04 -18.73
N GLU A 602 44.93 -38.80 -18.39
CA GLU A 602 46.29 -38.44 -17.95
C GLU A 602 46.32 -38.13 -16.46
N CYS A 603 47.40 -38.54 -15.77
CA CYS A 603 47.59 -38.35 -14.34
C CYS A 603 48.82 -37.50 -14.07
N PHE A 604 48.66 -36.52 -13.18
CA PHE A 604 49.63 -35.51 -12.82
C PHE A 604 49.89 -35.54 -11.32
N GLU A 605 51.14 -35.35 -10.92
CA GLU A 605 51.55 -35.38 -9.52
C GLU A 605 52.25 -34.06 -9.16
N PHE A 606 51.80 -33.44 -8.07
CA PHE A 606 52.39 -32.22 -7.52
C PHE A 606 52.88 -32.49 -6.09
N SER A 607 54.18 -32.29 -5.85
CA SER A 607 54.76 -32.40 -4.51
C SER A 607 54.35 -31.20 -3.66
N VAL A 608 53.41 -31.42 -2.74
CA VAL A 608 52.83 -30.38 -1.88
C VAL A 608 52.58 -30.94 -0.48
N THR A 609 52.57 -30.08 0.52
CA THR A 609 52.24 -30.46 1.90
C THR A 609 50.73 -30.35 2.15
N LEU A 610 50.23 -31.11 3.14
CA LEU A 610 48.84 -31.03 3.58
C LEU A 610 48.47 -29.60 4.03
N GLU A 611 49.38 -28.90 4.70
CA GLU A 611 49.17 -27.51 5.15
C GLU A 611 48.99 -26.54 3.97
N GLN A 612 49.74 -26.74 2.88
CA GLN A 612 49.56 -25.97 1.65
C GLN A 612 48.19 -26.22 1.03
N CYS A 613 47.72 -27.47 0.99
CA CYS A 613 46.37 -27.81 0.51
C CYS A 613 45.24 -27.25 1.41
N LYS A 614 45.50 -27.08 2.72
CA LYS A 614 44.56 -26.48 3.68
C LYS A 614 44.66 -24.95 3.77
N SER A 615 45.53 -24.31 2.99
CA SER A 615 45.67 -22.84 2.99
C SER A 615 44.41 -22.16 2.43
N GLU A 616 44.09 -20.97 2.92
CA GLU A 616 42.89 -20.24 2.51
C GLU A 616 42.87 -19.98 0.99
N GLY A 617 41.77 -20.39 0.34
CA GLY A 617 41.62 -20.23 -1.11
C GLY A 617 42.44 -21.21 -1.95
N ALA A 618 43.00 -22.27 -1.35
CA ALA A 618 43.75 -23.30 -2.09
C ALA A 618 42.86 -24.04 -3.10
N MET A 619 43.27 -24.03 -4.37
CA MET A 619 42.49 -24.59 -5.48
C MET A 619 43.38 -25.02 -6.66
N ILE A 620 42.78 -25.82 -7.55
CA ILE A 620 43.32 -26.17 -8.86
C ILE A 620 42.57 -25.37 -9.92
N LEU A 621 43.31 -24.66 -10.78
CA LEU A 621 42.79 -24.03 -12.00
C LEU A 621 43.09 -24.95 -13.18
N PHE A 622 42.03 -25.35 -13.88
CA PHE A 622 42.09 -26.00 -15.18
C PHE A 622 41.80 -24.98 -16.27
N THR A 623 42.71 -24.80 -17.22
CA THR A 623 42.51 -23.97 -18.41
C THR A 623 42.47 -24.87 -19.63
N VAL A 624 41.32 -24.98 -20.28
CA VAL A 624 41.16 -25.72 -21.54
C VAL A 624 41.47 -24.76 -22.68
N MET A 625 42.40 -25.17 -23.54
CA MET A 625 42.89 -24.41 -24.67
C MET A 625 42.75 -25.26 -25.94
N ASP A 626 42.59 -24.59 -27.08
CA ASP A 626 42.64 -25.20 -28.40
C ASP A 626 44.02 -25.00 -29.03
N HIS A 627 44.62 -26.06 -29.55
CA HIS A 627 45.97 -26.00 -30.10
C HIS A 627 45.99 -25.62 -31.58
N ASP A 628 46.56 -24.45 -31.85
CA ASP A 628 46.75 -23.96 -33.21
C ASP A 628 48.18 -24.16 -33.72
N VAL A 629 48.30 -24.67 -34.96
CA VAL A 629 49.61 -24.90 -35.60
C VAL A 629 50.21 -23.62 -36.18
N LEU A 630 49.38 -22.67 -36.61
CA LEU A 630 49.81 -21.45 -37.32
C LEU A 630 49.53 -20.15 -36.55
N THR A 631 48.63 -20.19 -35.57
CA THR A 631 48.16 -19.06 -34.75
C THR A 631 48.43 -19.31 -33.27
N SER A 632 48.11 -18.34 -32.41
CA SER A 632 48.16 -18.54 -30.95
C SER A 632 46.98 -19.40 -30.51
N ASN A 633 47.23 -20.37 -29.63
CA ASN A 633 46.19 -21.21 -29.03
C ASN A 633 44.99 -20.41 -28.51
N ASP A 634 43.78 -20.87 -28.82
CA ASP A 634 42.54 -20.23 -28.43
C ASP A 634 42.02 -20.73 -27.07
N PHE A 635 41.36 -19.85 -26.32
CA PHE A 635 40.84 -20.16 -24.99
C PHE A 635 39.46 -20.79 -25.10
N ALA A 636 39.32 -22.04 -24.65
CA ALA A 636 38.06 -22.78 -24.71
C ALA A 636 37.22 -22.67 -23.43
N GLY A 637 37.88 -22.49 -22.27
CA GLY A 637 37.22 -22.27 -20.99
C GLY A 637 38.12 -22.59 -19.80
N GLU A 638 37.71 -22.17 -18.62
CA GLU A 638 38.40 -22.49 -17.35
C GLU A 638 37.46 -23.16 -16.35
N ALA A 639 38.03 -23.96 -15.46
CA ALA A 639 37.32 -24.58 -14.35
C ALA A 639 38.17 -24.57 -13.08
N PHE A 640 37.52 -24.53 -11.92
CA PHE A 640 38.17 -24.44 -10.61
C PHE A 640 37.77 -25.60 -9.71
N LEU A 641 38.72 -26.17 -8.98
CA LEU A 641 38.44 -27.20 -7.96
C LEU A 641 39.08 -26.80 -6.64
N SER A 642 38.27 -26.66 -5.59
CA SER A 642 38.80 -26.40 -4.24
C SER A 642 39.59 -27.58 -3.70
N LEU A 643 40.77 -27.33 -3.13
CA LEU A 643 41.59 -28.36 -2.47
C LEU A 643 41.08 -28.71 -1.06
N HIS A 644 40.21 -27.90 -0.45
CA HIS A 644 39.72 -28.20 0.90
C HIS A 644 38.84 -29.45 0.97
N ASN A 645 38.15 -29.78 -0.12
CA ASN A 645 37.12 -30.82 -0.15
C ASN A 645 37.58 -32.10 -0.88
N ILE A 646 38.86 -32.21 -1.25
CA ILE A 646 39.36 -33.40 -1.94
C ILE A 646 39.72 -34.52 -0.93
N PRO A 647 39.54 -35.79 -1.30
CA PRO A 647 39.96 -36.92 -0.47
C PRO A 647 41.46 -36.85 -0.10
N GLY A 648 41.77 -37.06 1.18
CA GLY A 648 43.13 -36.96 1.73
C GLY A 648 43.51 -35.57 2.26
N VAL A 649 42.75 -34.52 1.95
CA VAL A 649 42.89 -33.18 2.55
C VAL A 649 41.81 -32.91 3.60
N ASP A 650 40.56 -33.30 3.31
CA ASP A 650 39.44 -33.22 4.26
C ASP A 650 39.55 -34.31 5.34
N ASP A 651 39.55 -33.90 6.61
CA ASP A 651 39.72 -34.77 7.79
C ASP A 651 38.53 -35.74 7.98
N ASN A 652 37.39 -35.52 7.31
CA ASN A 652 36.20 -36.37 7.42
C ASN A 652 36.24 -37.65 6.56
N ASN A 653 37.21 -37.79 5.65
CA ASN A 653 37.26 -38.92 4.72
C ASN A 653 38.36 -39.92 5.16
N THR A 654 37.96 -40.93 5.93
CA THR A 654 38.86 -42.00 6.39
C THR A 654 39.38 -42.84 5.20
N GLY A 655 40.68 -42.71 4.90
CA GLY A 655 41.51 -43.74 4.25
C GLY A 655 41.39 -43.86 2.72
N ILE A 656 42.48 -43.55 2.01
CA ILE A 656 42.73 -43.90 0.60
C ILE A 656 43.07 -45.40 0.49
N ASP A 657 42.38 -46.26 1.24
CA ASP A 657 42.72 -47.68 1.31
C ASP A 657 42.03 -48.49 0.20
N ASN A 658 41.12 -47.88 -0.57
CA ASN A 658 40.53 -48.50 -1.75
C ASN A 658 40.38 -47.47 -2.89
N PHE A 659 41.31 -47.49 -3.85
CA PHE A 659 41.27 -46.71 -5.11
C PHE A 659 39.96 -46.86 -5.91
N HIS A 660 39.13 -47.85 -5.61
CA HIS A 660 37.85 -48.11 -6.26
C HIS A 660 36.72 -47.12 -5.89
N GLY A 661 36.93 -46.20 -4.93
CA GLY A 661 35.89 -45.28 -4.42
C GLY A 661 36.03 -43.80 -4.81
N LEU A 662 37.09 -43.39 -5.52
CA LEU A 662 37.30 -41.98 -5.89
C LEU A 662 36.27 -41.55 -6.95
N LYS A 663 35.33 -40.69 -6.54
CA LYS A 663 34.32 -40.15 -7.46
C LYS A 663 34.95 -39.09 -8.35
N GLN A 664 34.69 -39.18 -9.66
CA GLN A 664 35.00 -38.09 -10.58
C GLN A 664 34.11 -36.88 -10.29
N VAL A 665 34.68 -35.70 -10.51
CA VAL A 665 34.00 -34.42 -10.42
C VAL A 665 33.88 -33.86 -11.82
N ASP A 666 32.65 -33.53 -12.20
CA ASP A 666 32.35 -32.85 -13.45
C ASP A 666 32.31 -31.34 -13.19
N LEU A 667 33.21 -30.59 -13.83
CA LEU A 667 33.34 -29.15 -13.70
C LEU A 667 32.88 -28.48 -14.99
N CYS A 668 31.84 -27.64 -14.90
CA CYS A 668 31.41 -26.83 -16.02
C CYS A 668 32.51 -25.84 -16.39
N LEU A 669 32.87 -25.76 -17.68
CA LEU A 669 33.81 -24.78 -18.19
C LEU A 669 33.14 -23.40 -18.22
N MET A 670 33.88 -22.37 -17.79
CA MET A 670 33.37 -21.01 -17.62
C MET A 670 34.22 -19.99 -18.37
N HIS A 671 33.57 -18.93 -18.85
CA HIS A 671 34.23 -17.70 -19.28
C HIS A 671 33.95 -16.57 -18.27
N GLN A 672 34.92 -15.67 -18.06
CA GLN A 672 34.66 -14.42 -17.34
C GLN A 672 34.04 -13.42 -18.33
N LYS A 673 32.73 -13.18 -18.23
CA LYS A 673 32.01 -12.28 -19.17
C LYS A 673 32.08 -10.81 -18.75
N ASN A 674 32.42 -10.50 -17.49
CA ASN A 674 32.43 -9.13 -16.99
C ASN A 674 33.70 -8.37 -17.42
N ARG A 675 33.58 -7.57 -18.48
CA ARG A 675 34.65 -6.69 -18.99
C ARG A 675 35.08 -5.59 -18.00
N ASN A 676 34.19 -5.19 -17.10
CA ASN A 676 34.38 -4.11 -16.13
C ASN A 676 34.50 -4.69 -14.71
N HIS A 677 35.24 -5.78 -14.56
CA HIS A 677 35.39 -6.44 -13.27
C HIS A 677 36.18 -5.53 -12.30
N PRO A 678 35.65 -5.16 -11.13
CA PRO A 678 36.26 -4.15 -10.26
C PRO A 678 37.72 -4.43 -9.87
N ILE A 679 38.06 -5.70 -9.59
CA ILE A 679 39.44 -6.11 -9.29
C ILE A 679 40.36 -5.96 -10.51
N LEU A 680 39.88 -6.32 -11.72
CA LEU A 680 40.69 -6.20 -12.94
C LEU A 680 40.93 -4.74 -13.31
N GLU A 681 39.90 -3.89 -13.16
CA GLU A 681 40.03 -2.44 -13.33
C GLU A 681 41.03 -1.84 -12.33
N THR A 682 40.94 -2.25 -11.06
CA THR A 682 41.89 -1.82 -10.01
C THR A 682 43.32 -2.21 -10.36
N LEU A 683 43.55 -3.47 -10.75
CA LEU A 683 44.87 -3.96 -11.15
C LEU A 683 45.40 -3.27 -12.41
N GLU A 684 44.53 -2.93 -13.36
CA GLU A 684 44.90 -2.21 -14.58
C GLU A 684 45.49 -0.83 -14.28
N THR A 685 45.00 -0.16 -13.23
CA THR A 685 45.54 1.14 -12.82
C THR A 685 46.99 1.08 -12.28
N ARG A 686 47.52 -0.10 -11.93
CA ARG A 686 48.87 -0.28 -11.38
C ARG A 686 49.92 -0.40 -12.48
N ALA A 687 50.15 0.67 -13.24
CA ALA A 687 51.02 0.63 -14.40
C ALA A 687 52.49 0.30 -14.05
N GLY A 688 52.94 0.65 -12.84
CA GLY A 688 54.27 0.29 -12.33
C GLY A 688 54.43 -1.16 -11.85
N ASP A 689 53.34 -1.91 -11.68
CA ASP A 689 53.35 -3.28 -11.16
C ASP A 689 53.26 -4.30 -12.31
N LYS A 690 54.41 -4.90 -12.64
CA LYS A 690 54.50 -5.91 -13.70
C LYS A 690 53.58 -7.13 -13.45
N MET A 691 53.41 -7.55 -12.20
CA MET A 691 52.54 -8.70 -11.87
C MET A 691 51.08 -8.35 -12.17
N ALA A 692 50.63 -7.16 -11.77
CA ALA A 692 49.28 -6.68 -12.04
C ALA A 692 49.02 -6.58 -13.55
N GLN A 693 49.94 -5.97 -14.29
CA GLN A 693 49.80 -5.77 -15.74
C GLN A 693 49.82 -7.08 -16.53
N ASP A 694 50.72 -8.01 -16.21
CA ASP A 694 50.79 -9.32 -16.86
C ASP A 694 49.51 -10.14 -16.56
N PHE A 695 49.00 -10.06 -15.34
CA PHE A 695 47.75 -10.71 -14.95
C PHE A 695 46.54 -10.14 -15.72
N VAL A 696 46.35 -8.82 -15.71
CA VAL A 696 45.26 -8.16 -16.43
C VAL A 696 45.32 -8.47 -17.92
N LYS A 697 46.51 -8.43 -18.53
CA LYS A 697 46.70 -8.77 -19.94
C LYS A 697 46.26 -10.20 -20.24
N LYS A 698 46.64 -11.17 -19.38
CA LYS A 698 46.23 -12.59 -19.51
C LYS A 698 44.70 -12.73 -19.40
N GLN A 699 44.06 -12.07 -18.44
CA GLN A 699 42.61 -12.13 -18.27
C GLN A 699 41.86 -11.44 -19.42
N LYS A 700 42.32 -10.27 -19.89
CA LYS A 700 41.69 -9.56 -21.02
C LYS A 700 41.73 -10.37 -22.32
N LEU A 701 42.80 -11.13 -22.58
CA LEU A 701 42.87 -12.05 -23.72
C LEU A 701 41.82 -13.16 -23.63
N ARG A 702 41.56 -13.68 -22.43
CA ARG A 702 40.50 -14.67 -22.19
C ARG A 702 39.11 -14.07 -22.43
N ILE A 703 38.89 -12.79 -22.06
CA ILE A 703 37.63 -12.06 -22.24
C ILE A 703 37.41 -11.59 -23.68
N SER A 704 38.47 -11.35 -24.46
CA SER A 704 38.33 -10.98 -25.87
C SER A 704 37.96 -12.14 -26.77
N ASN A 705 38.34 -13.36 -26.36
CA ASN A 705 38.11 -14.59 -27.09
C ASN A 705 36.82 -15.32 -26.64
N SER A 706 36.11 -14.77 -25.65
CA SER A 706 34.91 -15.35 -25.02
C SER A 706 33.59 -14.97 -25.65
#